data_AF-A0A7W1KKP1-F1
#
_entry.id   AF-A0A7W1KKP1-F1
#
_cell.length_a   1.000
_cell.length_b   1.000
_cell.length_c   1.000
_cell.angle_alpha   90.00
_cell.angle_beta   90.00
_cell.angle_gamma   90.00
#
_symmetry.space_group_name_H-M   'P 1'
#
loop_
_entity.id
_entity.type
_entity.pdbx_description
1 polymer ?
#
loop_
_entity_poly.entity_id
_entity_poly.type
_entity_poly.pdbx_seq_one_letter_code
_entity_poly.pdbx_strand_id
1 'polypeptide(L)'
;MKPPPSDPTGLLRRLAWTGAVLAFGLIVLGGVVRITGSGMGCGDHWPLCNGEWFPPLDLPTMIEISHRWSAALVSLLVLAMTAVAWTRHRAAPRLRIPATVALVLLVVQVLLGAVTVKLALPPWVVITHLANAMVLLAVILLTALRAGVVDTGGAAEAAAQLPRSPERHAAHRQVLATVALGFVVILFGAQVANFHAGLLCLGFPLCSGGILPPGNHLAFLPWAHRALAFVFLAAIIGLAIRLSRRSDAVSRDLRRSVAVVAAVTVLQVGVAAAMVLELLPPGLRAAHLLVGTLTWAGLVILAFHSSRTPREVKAPAADRAPSRPSLLADLVTLTKPRIISLLLVTTVAPMFITPAGLPSVSLVLWVILGGYLMAGGANAINMWFDRDIDDKMSRTRLRPIPAGRIPATLGLAFGIGLGLLAFAVFWYRVNSLSAWLALGGLLFYVFIYTIWLKRTSPQNIVIGGAAGAFPPLVGWAAMTGRLDLAAIYLFAIIFYWTPPHFWALALIKQAEYAKAGIPMMPVVRGEERTKFEMLAYTLILLPLTLMPAFFGALGAFYGIAAALLGARLLWYCIRLLREQSVTPLAWRMYRYSLLYLALLFVAMGIDRALPFGHRKVPASVLILDQPEQDLATPTGGHHGH
;
A
#
# COMPACT_ATOMS: atom_id res chain seq x y z
N MET A 1 26.89 -33.16 -37.72
CA MET A 1 26.78 -32.52 -36.39
C MET A 1 25.51 -31.69 -36.36
N LYS A 2 24.59 -31.99 -35.43
CA LYS A 2 23.41 -31.14 -35.18
C LYS A 2 23.94 -29.85 -34.52
N PRO A 3 23.57 -28.64 -34.98
CA PRO A 3 23.99 -27.42 -34.28
C PRO A 3 23.50 -27.49 -32.82
N PRO A 4 24.26 -26.95 -31.85
CA PRO A 4 23.81 -26.93 -30.47
C PRO A 4 22.45 -26.25 -30.38
N PRO A 5 21.54 -26.70 -29.48
CA PRO A 5 20.23 -26.09 -29.34
C PRO A 5 20.43 -24.59 -29.05
N SER A 6 19.83 -23.73 -29.87
CA SER A 6 19.86 -22.30 -29.68
C SER A 6 19.22 -21.96 -28.33
N ASP A 7 19.98 -21.36 -27.40
CA ASP A 7 19.47 -20.82 -26.12
C ASP A 7 18.30 -19.88 -26.45
N PRO A 8 17.04 -20.32 -26.27
CA PRO A 8 15.89 -19.59 -26.78
C PRO A 8 15.73 -18.25 -26.06
N THR A 9 16.28 -18.12 -24.85
CA THR A 9 16.18 -16.94 -23.97
C THR A 9 17.47 -16.14 -23.84
N GLY A 10 18.56 -16.56 -24.48
CA GLY A 10 19.90 -16.05 -24.20
C GLY A 10 20.06 -14.56 -24.44
N LEU A 11 19.47 -14.05 -25.52
CA LEU A 11 19.45 -12.62 -25.82
C LEU A 11 18.67 -11.84 -24.76
N LEU A 12 17.48 -12.31 -24.37
CA LEU A 12 16.67 -11.65 -23.33
C LEU A 12 17.39 -11.63 -21.98
N ARG A 13 18.02 -12.76 -21.61
CA ARG A 13 18.79 -12.90 -20.37
C ARG A 13 19.96 -11.91 -20.34
N ARG A 14 20.74 -11.82 -21.43
CA ARG A 14 21.87 -10.89 -21.55
C ARG A 14 21.40 -9.44 -21.43
N LEU A 15 20.38 -9.05 -22.20
CA LEU A 15 19.81 -7.69 -22.14
C LEU A 15 19.33 -7.34 -20.73
N ALA A 16 18.63 -8.26 -20.05
CA ALA A 16 18.11 -8.02 -18.72
C ALA A 16 19.22 -7.93 -17.65
N TRP A 17 20.25 -8.78 -17.70
CA TRP A 17 21.40 -8.66 -16.78
C TRP A 17 22.21 -7.40 -17.02
N THR A 18 22.52 -7.06 -18.27
CA THR A 18 23.21 -5.81 -18.61
C THR A 18 22.38 -4.60 -18.17
N GLY A 19 21.08 -4.62 -18.44
CA GLY A 19 20.16 -3.58 -17.97
C GLY A 19 20.11 -3.46 -16.45
N ALA A 20 20.11 -4.57 -15.70
CA ALA A 20 20.12 -4.55 -14.24
C ALA A 20 21.42 -3.97 -13.68
N VAL A 21 22.58 -4.36 -14.23
CA VAL A 21 23.89 -3.84 -13.80
C VAL A 21 24.02 -2.35 -14.09
N LEU A 22 23.63 -1.90 -15.29
CA LEU A 22 23.68 -0.49 -15.63
C LEU A 22 22.65 0.34 -14.87
N ALA A 23 21.44 -0.18 -14.62
CA ALA A 23 20.45 0.49 -13.77
C ALA A 23 20.94 0.61 -12.32
N PHE A 24 21.62 -0.41 -11.79
CA PHE A 24 22.28 -0.36 -10.49
C PHE A 24 23.33 0.76 -10.46
N GLY A 25 24.22 0.80 -11.45
CA GLY A 25 25.23 1.85 -11.57
C GLY A 25 24.61 3.25 -11.69
N LEU A 26 23.52 3.37 -12.45
CA LEU A 26 22.77 4.61 -12.63
C LEU A 26 22.18 5.13 -11.31
N ILE A 27 21.66 4.24 -10.45
CA ILE A 27 21.16 4.61 -9.12
C ILE A 27 22.29 5.18 -8.25
N VAL A 28 23.45 4.53 -8.25
CA VAL A 28 24.63 5.00 -7.52
C VAL A 28 25.10 6.35 -8.06
N LEU A 29 25.17 6.50 -9.39
CA LEU A 29 25.52 7.75 -10.05
C LEU A 29 24.53 8.88 -9.73
N GLY A 30 23.22 8.59 -9.67
CA GLY A 30 22.21 9.56 -9.23
C GLY A 30 22.39 9.99 -7.77
N GLY A 31 22.89 9.07 -6.92
CA GLY A 31 23.33 9.41 -5.57
C GLY A 31 24.52 10.37 -5.55
N VAL A 32 25.49 10.17 -6.44
CA VAL A 32 26.64 11.08 -6.60
C VAL A 32 26.16 12.47 -7.01
N VAL A 33 25.30 12.59 -8.04
CA VAL A 33 24.69 13.86 -8.48
C VAL A 33 24.09 14.64 -7.29
N ARG A 34 23.37 13.94 -6.42
CA ARG A 34 22.77 14.55 -5.22
C ARG A 34 23.81 14.94 -4.18
N ILE A 35 24.77 14.06 -3.89
CA ILE A 35 25.79 14.27 -2.85
C ILE A 35 26.70 15.46 -3.19
N THR A 36 27.00 15.66 -4.47
CA THR A 36 27.81 16.78 -4.98
C THR A 36 27.02 18.06 -5.23
N GLY A 37 25.68 18.02 -5.11
CA GLY A 37 24.82 19.16 -5.42
C GLY A 37 24.69 19.47 -6.91
N SER A 38 25.08 18.54 -7.78
CA SER A 38 25.13 18.72 -9.24
C SER A 38 23.78 18.51 -9.94
N GLY A 39 22.67 18.45 -9.21
CA GLY A 39 21.35 18.14 -9.76
C GLY A 39 20.73 19.22 -10.66
N MET A 40 21.34 20.40 -10.72
CA MET A 40 21.00 21.52 -11.63
C MET A 40 22.19 21.94 -12.51
N GLY A 41 23.23 21.10 -12.65
CA GLY A 41 24.37 21.40 -13.53
C GLY A 41 23.98 21.67 -14.98
N CYS A 42 22.90 21.05 -15.45
CA CYS A 42 22.32 21.25 -16.77
C CYS A 42 21.23 22.34 -16.85
N GLY A 43 21.05 23.12 -15.78
CA GLY A 43 19.97 24.09 -15.65
C GLY A 43 18.59 23.43 -15.60
N ASP A 44 17.56 24.17 -15.98
CA ASP A 44 16.18 23.66 -16.06
C ASP A 44 15.88 22.96 -17.41
N HIS A 45 16.87 22.88 -18.29
CA HIS A 45 16.74 22.25 -19.60
C HIS A 45 16.65 20.73 -19.45
N TRP A 46 15.66 20.16 -20.12
CA TRP A 46 15.44 18.72 -20.19
C TRP A 46 14.70 18.41 -21.50
N PRO A 47 15.14 17.44 -22.32
CA PRO A 47 16.21 16.47 -22.05
C PRO A 47 17.64 17.01 -22.28
N LEU A 48 17.78 18.14 -23.00
CA LEU A 48 19.06 18.80 -23.30
C LEU A 48 19.69 19.39 -22.04
N CYS A 49 21.01 19.61 -22.07
CA CYS A 49 21.75 20.20 -20.96
C CYS A 49 22.20 21.61 -21.36
N ASN A 50 21.71 22.65 -20.67
CA ASN A 50 21.92 24.04 -21.07
C ASN A 50 21.55 24.33 -22.55
N GLY A 51 20.55 23.62 -23.09
CA GLY A 51 20.13 23.75 -24.49
C GLY A 51 20.96 22.96 -25.51
N GLU A 52 22.02 22.28 -25.09
CA GLU A 52 22.95 21.55 -25.96
C GLU A 52 23.04 20.05 -25.61
N TRP A 53 23.52 19.24 -26.56
CA TRP A 53 23.83 17.82 -26.32
C TRP A 53 25.22 17.61 -25.73
N PHE A 54 26.17 18.51 -26.05
CA PHE A 54 27.56 18.46 -25.62
C PHE A 54 27.93 19.78 -24.91
N PRO A 55 27.44 19.97 -23.68
CA PRO A 55 27.61 21.21 -22.91
C PRO A 55 29.07 21.38 -22.42
N PRO A 56 29.41 22.54 -21.84
CA PRO A 56 30.72 22.79 -21.23
C PRO A 56 31.14 21.71 -20.21
N LEU A 57 32.44 21.42 -20.16
CA LEU A 57 33.03 20.37 -19.31
C LEU A 57 33.31 20.85 -17.87
N ASP A 58 32.44 21.68 -17.29
CA ASP A 58 32.53 21.98 -15.86
C ASP A 58 31.99 20.81 -15.02
N LEU A 59 32.51 20.65 -13.81
CA LEU A 59 32.32 19.43 -13.03
C LEU A 59 30.84 19.14 -12.68
N PRO A 60 30.02 20.10 -12.21
CA PRO A 60 28.59 19.88 -12.00
C PRO A 60 27.83 19.46 -13.27
N THR A 61 28.08 20.14 -14.39
CA THR A 61 27.47 19.80 -15.69
C THR A 61 27.86 18.39 -16.14
N MET A 62 29.15 18.04 -16.05
CA MET A 62 29.66 16.71 -16.41
C MET A 62 29.02 15.60 -15.58
N ILE A 63 28.84 15.81 -14.27
CA ILE A 63 28.21 14.83 -13.38
C ILE A 63 26.74 14.61 -13.78
N GLU A 64 26.00 15.68 -14.06
CA GLU A 64 24.58 15.57 -14.42
C GLU A 64 24.38 14.97 -15.82
N ILE A 65 25.11 15.45 -16.83
CA ILE A 65 24.99 14.92 -18.21
C ILE A 65 25.39 13.44 -18.28
N SER A 66 26.42 13.03 -17.53
CA SER A 66 26.82 11.62 -17.43
C SER A 66 25.69 10.75 -16.87
N HIS A 67 24.94 11.26 -15.89
CA HIS A 67 23.74 10.58 -15.39
C HIS A 67 22.65 10.48 -16.45
N ARG A 68 22.38 11.55 -17.20
CA ARG A 68 21.37 11.59 -18.27
C ARG A 68 21.70 10.62 -19.43
N TRP A 69 22.94 10.60 -19.89
CA TRP A 69 23.39 9.66 -20.94
C TRP A 69 23.33 8.21 -20.46
N SER A 70 23.74 7.94 -19.22
CA SER A 70 23.61 6.61 -18.63
C SER A 70 22.13 6.18 -18.53
N ALA A 71 21.23 7.11 -18.19
CA ALA A 71 19.79 6.86 -18.16
C ALA A 71 19.22 6.57 -19.56
N ALA A 72 19.66 7.29 -20.59
CA ALA A 72 19.28 7.02 -21.98
C ALA A 72 19.72 5.61 -22.42
N LEU A 73 20.96 5.20 -22.09
CA LEU A 73 21.45 3.85 -22.38
C LEU A 73 20.63 2.76 -21.69
N VAL A 74 20.32 2.93 -20.40
CA VAL A 74 19.43 2.00 -19.66
C VAL A 74 18.04 1.95 -20.28
N SER A 75 17.51 3.09 -20.73
CA SER A 75 16.20 3.18 -21.40
C SER A 75 16.15 2.33 -22.67
N LEU A 76 17.19 2.43 -23.51
CA LEU A 76 17.33 1.63 -24.73
C LEU A 76 17.38 0.13 -24.43
N LEU A 77 18.11 -0.28 -23.39
CA LEU A 77 18.17 -1.69 -22.98
C LEU A 77 16.83 -2.22 -22.48
N VAL A 78 16.08 -1.43 -21.72
CA VAL A 78 14.74 -1.82 -21.25
C VAL A 78 13.74 -1.91 -22.41
N LEU A 79 13.82 -0.99 -23.39
CA LEU A 79 13.03 -1.07 -24.62
C LEU A 79 13.38 -2.32 -25.42
N ALA A 80 14.67 -2.59 -25.64
CA ALA A 80 15.14 -3.78 -26.35
C ALA A 80 14.73 -5.08 -25.64
N MET A 81 14.91 -5.15 -24.32
CA MET A 81 14.47 -6.27 -23.48
C MET A 81 12.96 -6.53 -23.65
N THR A 82 12.15 -5.47 -23.63
CA THR A 82 10.70 -5.56 -23.77
C THR A 82 10.31 -5.99 -25.19
N ALA A 83 10.95 -5.43 -26.21
CA ALA A 83 10.73 -5.80 -27.61
C ALA A 83 11.06 -7.29 -27.83
N VAL A 84 12.20 -7.79 -27.32
CA VAL A 84 12.57 -9.21 -27.41
C VAL A 84 11.54 -10.09 -26.68
N ALA A 85 11.08 -9.70 -25.49
CA ALA A 85 10.06 -10.44 -24.75
C ALA A 85 8.73 -10.55 -25.54
N TRP A 86 8.33 -9.49 -26.25
CA TRP A 86 7.08 -9.47 -27.04
C TRP A 86 7.21 -10.02 -28.46
N THR A 87 8.41 -10.08 -29.03
CA THR A 87 8.62 -10.63 -30.38
C THR A 87 8.97 -12.11 -30.32
N ARG A 88 9.89 -12.51 -29.45
CA ARG A 88 10.42 -13.89 -29.38
C ARG A 88 9.77 -14.75 -28.30
N HIS A 89 9.16 -14.14 -27.28
CA HIS A 89 8.58 -14.86 -26.13
C HIS A 89 7.07 -14.62 -25.94
N ARG A 90 6.33 -14.51 -27.05
CA ARG A 90 4.88 -14.26 -27.06
C ARG A 90 4.09 -15.24 -26.19
N ALA A 91 4.43 -16.52 -26.21
CA ALA A 91 3.72 -17.54 -25.45
C ALA A 91 4.12 -17.61 -23.95
N ALA A 92 5.11 -16.83 -23.50
CA ALA A 92 5.65 -16.90 -22.14
C ALA A 92 5.27 -15.66 -21.30
N PRO A 93 4.05 -15.61 -20.71
CA PRO A 93 3.61 -14.46 -19.91
C PRO A 93 4.52 -14.18 -18.70
N ARG A 94 5.19 -15.22 -18.18
CA ARG A 94 6.14 -15.09 -17.05
C ARG A 94 7.34 -14.20 -17.35
N LEU A 95 7.73 -14.07 -18.63
CA LEU A 95 8.81 -13.21 -19.12
C LEU A 95 8.27 -11.87 -19.64
N ARG A 96 7.15 -11.89 -20.35
CA ARG A 96 6.52 -10.68 -20.92
C ARG A 96 6.00 -9.71 -19.87
N ILE A 97 5.26 -10.19 -18.87
CA ILE A 97 4.63 -9.33 -17.86
C ILE A 97 5.68 -8.47 -17.13
N PRO A 98 6.76 -9.03 -16.54
CA PRO A 98 7.74 -8.19 -15.85
C PRO A 98 8.48 -7.25 -16.82
N ALA A 99 8.77 -7.67 -18.06
CA ALA A 99 9.36 -6.77 -19.06
C ALA A 99 8.44 -5.57 -19.38
N THR A 100 7.14 -5.80 -19.58
CA THR A 100 6.16 -4.70 -19.77
C THR A 100 6.07 -3.80 -18.55
N VAL A 101 6.08 -4.37 -17.33
CA VAL A 101 6.06 -3.59 -16.09
C VAL A 101 7.32 -2.72 -15.99
N ALA A 102 8.50 -3.23 -16.36
CA ALA A 102 9.72 -2.45 -16.43
C ALA A 102 9.61 -1.29 -17.43
N LEU A 103 8.98 -1.50 -18.59
CA LEU A 103 8.74 -0.42 -19.56
C LEU A 103 7.80 0.67 -19.00
N VAL A 104 6.72 0.29 -18.33
CA VAL A 104 5.80 1.26 -17.69
C VAL A 104 6.54 2.05 -16.60
N LEU A 105 7.29 1.36 -15.74
CA LEU A 105 8.10 1.99 -14.69
C LEU A 105 9.18 2.90 -15.29
N LEU A 106 9.76 2.57 -16.44
CA LEU A 106 10.70 3.43 -17.16
C LEU A 106 10.02 4.72 -17.62
N VAL A 107 8.83 4.66 -18.21
CA VAL A 107 8.08 5.87 -18.60
C VAL A 107 7.84 6.75 -17.39
N VAL A 108 7.40 6.17 -16.27
CA VAL A 108 7.24 6.89 -15.01
C VAL A 108 8.57 7.48 -14.52
N GLN A 109 9.67 6.75 -14.62
CA GLN A 109 11.01 7.21 -14.22
C GLN A 109 11.45 8.43 -15.04
N VAL A 110 11.27 8.39 -16.35
CA VAL A 110 11.63 9.48 -17.28
C VAL A 110 10.82 10.74 -16.97
N LEU A 111 9.50 10.59 -16.76
CA LEU A 111 8.63 11.71 -16.38
C LEU A 111 9.01 12.29 -15.02
N LEU A 112 9.23 11.44 -14.01
CA LEU A 112 9.68 11.88 -12.68
C LEU A 112 11.05 12.58 -12.76
N GLY A 113 11.96 12.13 -13.62
CA GLY A 113 13.24 12.78 -13.87
C GLY A 113 13.07 14.19 -14.45
N ALA A 114 12.20 14.35 -15.45
CA ALA A 114 11.87 15.66 -16.03
C ALA A 114 11.26 16.62 -14.97
N VAL A 115 10.31 16.12 -14.17
CA VAL A 115 9.67 16.90 -13.09
C VAL A 115 10.69 17.27 -12.01
N THR A 116 11.63 16.38 -11.69
CA THR A 116 12.69 16.65 -10.71
C THR A 116 13.50 17.88 -11.10
N VAL A 117 13.92 17.97 -12.37
CA VAL A 117 14.69 19.12 -12.87
C VAL A 117 13.81 20.37 -12.97
N LYS A 118 12.62 20.26 -13.57
CA LYS A 118 11.73 21.41 -13.81
C LYS A 118 11.20 22.09 -12.56
N LEU A 119 11.14 21.37 -11.44
CA LEU A 119 10.70 21.93 -10.15
C LEU A 119 11.86 22.24 -9.19
N ALA A 120 13.11 22.23 -9.68
CA ALA A 120 14.30 22.48 -8.87
C ALA A 120 14.45 21.51 -7.68
N LEU A 121 14.37 20.21 -7.97
CA LEU A 121 14.63 19.08 -7.07
C LEU A 121 13.80 19.05 -5.77
N PRO A 122 12.45 19.15 -5.83
CA PRO A 122 11.65 19.09 -4.62
C PRO A 122 11.83 17.73 -3.93
N PRO A 123 12.07 17.67 -2.60
CA PRO A 123 12.46 16.45 -1.88
C PRO A 123 11.55 15.25 -2.16
N TRP A 124 10.23 15.46 -2.18
CA TRP A 124 9.24 14.40 -2.41
C TRP A 124 9.31 13.81 -3.82
N VAL A 125 9.62 14.61 -4.84
CA VAL A 125 9.78 14.10 -6.21
C VAL A 125 11.08 13.32 -6.32
N VAL A 126 12.18 13.80 -5.72
CA VAL A 126 13.47 13.08 -5.69
C VAL A 126 13.34 11.72 -4.98
N ILE A 127 12.64 11.68 -3.84
CA ILE A 127 12.35 10.44 -3.09
C ILE A 127 11.51 9.49 -3.95
N THR A 128 10.47 10.01 -4.62
CA THR A 128 9.59 9.20 -5.48
C THR A 128 10.35 8.65 -6.70
N HIS A 129 11.24 9.46 -7.29
CA HIS A 129 12.12 9.07 -8.38
C HIS A 129 13.07 7.94 -7.97
N LEU A 130 13.67 8.01 -6.77
CA LEU A 130 14.48 6.91 -6.23
C LEU A 130 13.65 5.65 -5.93
N ALA A 131 12.46 5.82 -5.35
CA ALA A 131 11.54 4.71 -5.06
C ALA A 131 11.17 3.94 -6.33
N ASN A 132 10.80 4.66 -7.40
CA ASN A 132 10.49 4.07 -8.69
C ASN A 132 11.72 3.40 -9.33
N ALA A 133 12.92 4.01 -9.21
CA ALA A 133 14.17 3.41 -9.68
C ALA A 133 14.48 2.07 -9.01
N MET A 134 14.28 1.97 -7.70
CA MET A 134 14.48 0.74 -6.94
C MET A 134 13.50 -0.37 -7.39
N VAL A 135 12.23 -0.02 -7.64
CA VAL A 135 11.24 -0.96 -8.18
C VAL A 135 11.59 -1.38 -9.61
N LEU A 136 12.02 -0.44 -10.45
CA LEU A 136 12.47 -0.72 -11.82
C LEU A 136 13.65 -1.71 -11.82
N LEU A 137 14.68 -1.47 -11.00
CA LEU A 137 15.81 -2.39 -10.83
C LEU A 137 15.33 -3.79 -10.40
N ALA A 138 14.42 -3.87 -9.44
CA ALA A 138 13.87 -5.14 -8.97
C ALA A 138 13.17 -5.92 -10.10
N VAL A 139 12.38 -5.24 -10.94
CA VAL A 139 11.64 -5.86 -12.03
C VAL A 139 12.56 -6.30 -13.17
N ILE A 140 13.59 -5.51 -13.51
CA ILE A 140 14.60 -5.90 -14.51
C ILE A 140 15.36 -7.14 -14.01
N LEU A 141 15.79 -7.15 -12.75
CA LEU A 141 16.48 -8.28 -12.13
C LEU A 141 15.61 -9.54 -12.10
N LEU A 142 14.33 -9.43 -11.76
CA LEU A 142 13.38 -10.54 -11.82
C LEU A 142 13.20 -11.08 -13.25
N THR A 143 13.24 -10.21 -14.25
CA THR A 143 13.18 -10.61 -15.67
C THR A 143 14.43 -11.42 -16.04
N ALA A 144 15.62 -10.96 -15.63
CA ALA A 144 16.89 -11.66 -15.85
C ALA A 144 16.91 -13.04 -15.20
N LEU A 145 16.51 -13.13 -13.93
CA LEU A 145 16.44 -14.37 -13.16
C LEU A 145 15.45 -15.38 -13.76
N ARG A 146 14.28 -14.91 -14.21
CA ARG A 146 13.27 -15.78 -14.85
C ARG A 146 13.71 -16.27 -16.23
N ALA A 147 14.37 -15.43 -17.01
CA ALA A 147 14.92 -15.81 -18.31
C ALA A 147 15.97 -16.93 -18.15
N GLY A 148 16.82 -16.86 -17.12
CA GLY A 148 17.84 -17.89 -16.85
C GLY A 148 17.30 -19.27 -16.45
N VAL A 149 16.07 -19.36 -15.96
CA VAL A 149 15.47 -20.65 -15.60
C VAL A 149 14.92 -21.40 -16.81
N VAL A 150 14.32 -20.67 -17.75
CA VAL A 150 13.68 -21.26 -18.94
C VAL A 150 14.69 -22.02 -19.80
N ASP A 151 15.96 -21.62 -19.72
CA ASP A 151 17.13 -22.24 -20.37
C ASP A 151 17.55 -23.61 -19.77
N THR A 152 17.09 -23.96 -18.55
CA THR A 152 17.57 -25.16 -17.81
C THR A 152 16.66 -26.40 -17.89
N GLY A 153 15.71 -26.45 -18.81
CA GLY A 153 14.95 -27.67 -19.14
C GLY A 153 13.70 -27.94 -18.29
N GLY A 154 12.70 -28.56 -18.93
CA GLY A 154 11.29 -28.69 -18.50
C GLY A 154 10.99 -29.40 -17.16
N ALA A 155 11.99 -29.87 -16.42
CA ALA A 155 11.81 -30.54 -15.12
C ALA A 155 11.35 -29.57 -14.00
N ALA A 156 11.77 -28.30 -14.05
CA ALA A 156 11.37 -27.28 -13.06
C ALA A 156 9.93 -26.78 -13.25
N GLU A 157 9.38 -26.93 -14.46
CA GLU A 157 8.02 -26.50 -14.80
C GLU A 157 6.98 -27.56 -14.41
N ALA A 158 7.35 -28.85 -14.49
CA ALA A 158 6.58 -29.96 -13.92
C ALA A 158 6.46 -29.86 -12.39
N ALA A 159 7.51 -29.43 -11.69
CA ALA A 159 7.46 -29.18 -10.24
C ALA A 159 6.61 -27.96 -9.84
N ALA A 160 6.39 -27.01 -10.76
CA ALA A 160 5.58 -25.82 -10.54
C ALA A 160 4.06 -26.09 -10.64
N GLN A 161 3.66 -27.25 -11.16
CA GLN A 161 2.27 -27.69 -11.30
C GLN A 161 1.75 -28.49 -10.08
N LEU A 162 2.62 -28.85 -9.14
CA LEU A 162 2.22 -29.53 -7.90
C LEU A 162 1.48 -28.57 -6.94
N PRO A 163 0.41 -29.04 -6.25
CA PRO A 163 -0.40 -28.21 -5.37
C PRO A 163 0.44 -27.58 -4.23
N ARG A 164 0.24 -26.28 -4.02
CA ARG A 164 1.02 -25.47 -3.06
C ARG A 164 0.60 -25.77 -1.62
N SER A 165 1.54 -26.16 -0.74
CA SER A 165 1.26 -26.38 0.69
C SER A 165 1.18 -25.06 1.50
N PRO A 166 0.51 -25.05 2.67
CA PRO A 166 0.43 -23.88 3.56
C PRO A 166 1.79 -23.39 4.11
N GLU A 167 2.73 -24.30 4.40
CA GLU A 167 4.04 -23.97 4.97
C GLU A 167 4.95 -23.21 3.99
N ARG A 168 4.87 -23.52 2.68
CA ARG A 168 5.55 -22.75 1.61
C ARG A 168 5.07 -21.30 1.58
N HIS A 169 3.77 -21.08 1.81
CA HIS A 169 3.21 -19.73 1.85
C HIS A 169 3.69 -18.94 3.07
N ALA A 170 3.98 -19.59 4.21
CA ALA A 170 4.44 -18.89 5.41
C ALA A 170 5.87 -18.36 5.25
N ALA A 171 6.81 -19.22 4.80
CA ALA A 171 8.20 -18.81 4.61
C ALA A 171 8.36 -17.76 3.50
N HIS A 172 7.70 -17.95 2.35
CA HIS A 172 7.73 -16.97 1.27
C HIS A 172 7.05 -15.65 1.68
N ARG A 173 5.93 -15.69 2.41
CA ARG A 173 5.28 -14.48 2.93
C ARG A 173 6.17 -13.71 3.89
N GLN A 174 6.94 -14.39 4.72
CA GLN A 174 7.91 -13.73 5.58
C GLN A 174 9.03 -13.07 4.77
N VAL A 175 9.57 -13.75 3.74
CA VAL A 175 10.54 -13.13 2.82
C VAL A 175 9.95 -11.88 2.18
N LEU A 176 8.71 -11.94 1.68
CA LEU A 176 8.04 -10.77 1.10
C LEU A 176 7.81 -9.64 2.13
N ALA A 177 7.49 -9.97 3.38
CA ALA A 177 7.38 -8.99 4.45
C ALA A 177 8.73 -8.32 4.75
N THR A 178 9.83 -9.09 4.75
CA THR A 178 11.19 -8.55 4.91
C THR A 178 11.59 -7.67 3.73
N VAL A 179 11.23 -8.04 2.49
CA VAL A 179 11.44 -7.20 1.30
C VAL A 179 10.67 -5.88 1.42
N ALA A 180 9.40 -5.93 1.81
CA ALA A 180 8.58 -4.73 2.00
C ALA A 180 9.15 -3.83 3.11
N LEU A 181 9.60 -4.41 4.23
CA LEU A 181 10.27 -3.66 5.29
C LEU A 181 11.57 -3.01 4.79
N GLY A 182 12.39 -3.73 4.02
CA GLY A 182 13.60 -3.18 3.41
C GLY A 182 13.31 -1.99 2.49
N PHE A 183 12.23 -2.05 1.71
CA PHE A 183 11.77 -0.93 0.89
C PHE A 183 11.37 0.28 1.74
N VAL A 184 10.64 0.07 2.85
CA VAL A 184 10.29 1.14 3.80
C VAL A 184 11.54 1.77 4.42
N VAL A 185 12.54 0.96 4.79
CA VAL A 185 13.83 1.46 5.30
C VAL A 185 14.51 2.37 4.27
N ILE A 186 14.53 1.98 2.99
CA ILE A 186 15.08 2.80 1.88
C ILE A 186 14.34 4.14 1.79
N LEU A 187 13.00 4.15 1.85
CA LEU A 187 12.20 5.38 1.77
C LEU A 187 12.46 6.33 2.94
N PHE A 188 12.62 5.80 4.16
CA PHE A 188 13.01 6.62 5.32
C PHE A 188 14.45 7.14 5.18
N GLY A 189 15.38 6.34 4.67
CA GLY A 189 16.74 6.78 4.39
C GLY A 189 16.79 7.89 3.34
N ALA A 190 15.96 7.78 2.29
CA ALA A 190 15.79 8.81 1.27
C ALA A 190 15.23 10.11 1.84
N GLN A 191 14.28 10.04 2.79
CA GLN A 191 13.77 11.22 3.49
C GLN A 191 14.87 11.89 4.32
N VAL A 192 15.61 11.13 5.14
CA VAL A 192 16.74 11.65 5.92
C VAL A 192 17.73 12.39 5.03
N ALA A 193 18.01 11.82 3.86
CA ALA A 193 18.95 12.36 2.90
C ALA A 193 18.47 13.65 2.22
N ASN A 194 17.19 13.73 1.82
CA ASN A 194 16.64 14.86 1.06
C ASN A 194 16.06 16.00 1.94
N PHE A 195 15.77 15.72 3.22
CA PHE A 195 15.43 16.75 4.21
C PHE A 195 16.65 17.23 5.02
N HIS A 196 17.86 16.81 4.63
CA HIS A 196 19.11 17.17 5.31
C HIS A 196 19.10 16.87 6.82
N ALA A 197 18.34 15.84 7.24
CA ALA A 197 18.10 15.53 8.65
C ALA A 197 19.20 14.65 9.28
N GLY A 198 20.22 14.25 8.52
CA GLY A 198 21.20 13.26 8.94
C GLY A 198 22.01 13.61 10.20
N LEU A 199 22.29 14.90 10.43
CA LEU A 199 23.05 15.39 11.59
C LEU A 199 22.17 15.72 12.81
N LEU A 200 20.84 15.64 12.69
CA LEU A 200 19.91 15.94 13.79
C LEU A 200 19.88 14.86 14.89
N CYS A 201 20.49 13.70 14.62
CA CYS A 201 20.68 12.60 15.56
C CYS A 201 22.15 12.18 15.57
N LEU A 202 22.96 12.76 16.46
CA LEU A 202 24.37 12.39 16.59
C LEU A 202 24.54 11.12 17.42
N GLY A 203 25.68 10.44 17.28
CA GLY A 203 25.96 9.17 17.95
C GLY A 203 25.26 7.96 17.31
N PHE A 204 25.67 6.76 17.74
CA PHE A 204 25.18 5.48 17.25
C PHE A 204 25.33 4.44 18.38
N PRO A 205 24.34 3.56 18.65
CA PRO A 205 23.08 3.36 17.92
C PRO A 205 21.98 4.37 18.27
N LEU A 206 22.09 5.04 19.43
CA LEU A 206 21.11 5.99 19.94
C LEU A 206 21.14 7.35 19.22
N CYS A 207 20.06 8.12 19.34
CA CYS A 207 19.98 9.48 18.81
C CYS A 207 20.34 10.47 19.92
N SER A 208 21.50 11.09 19.81
CA SER A 208 22.04 12.08 20.75
C SER A 208 22.07 11.58 22.20
N GLY A 209 22.45 10.31 22.40
CA GLY A 209 22.50 9.65 23.71
C GLY A 209 21.15 9.20 24.29
N GLY A 210 20.02 9.56 23.66
CA GLY A 210 18.67 9.22 24.10
C GLY A 210 18.02 8.08 23.30
N ILE A 211 17.07 7.39 23.94
CA ILE A 211 16.19 6.40 23.27
C ILE A 211 15.17 7.09 22.37
N LEU A 212 14.70 8.27 22.75
CA LEU A 212 13.79 9.10 21.96
C LEU A 212 14.56 10.25 21.29
N PRO A 213 14.15 10.69 20.10
CA PRO A 213 14.77 11.83 19.45
C PRO A 213 14.48 13.11 20.24
N PRO A 214 15.33 14.14 20.11
CA PRO A 214 15.02 15.48 20.62
C PRO A 214 13.71 16.00 20.02
N GLY A 215 13.03 16.94 20.69
CA GLY A 215 11.68 17.42 20.36
C GLY A 215 11.46 18.08 18.99
N ASN A 216 12.43 18.02 18.08
CA ASN A 216 12.32 18.46 16.70
C ASN A 216 11.67 17.35 15.84
N HIS A 217 10.58 17.68 15.15
CA HIS A 217 9.86 16.79 14.24
C HIS A 217 10.75 16.20 13.12
N LEU A 218 11.80 16.91 12.67
CA LEU A 218 12.76 16.39 11.68
C LEU A 218 13.76 15.39 12.27
N ALA A 219 14.07 15.47 13.57
CA ALA A 219 14.95 14.50 14.24
C ALA A 219 14.30 13.12 14.36
N PHE A 220 12.97 13.04 14.24
CA PHE A 220 12.25 11.78 14.15
C PHE A 220 12.62 10.98 12.89
N LEU A 221 12.96 11.62 11.77
CA LEU A 221 13.31 10.93 10.53
C LEU A 221 14.55 10.01 10.67
N PRO A 222 15.73 10.51 11.08
CA PRO A 222 16.90 9.66 11.27
C PRO A 222 16.71 8.65 12.41
N TRP A 223 15.97 8.99 13.46
CA TRP A 223 15.61 8.05 14.52
C TRP A 223 14.76 6.88 13.99
N ALA A 224 13.67 7.18 13.27
CA ALA A 224 12.76 6.19 12.71
C ALA A 224 13.47 5.31 11.67
N HIS A 225 14.31 5.91 10.82
CA HIS A 225 15.14 5.17 9.88
C HIS A 225 16.04 4.13 10.59
N ARG A 226 16.72 4.51 11.68
CA ARG A 226 17.56 3.59 12.48
C ARG A 226 16.74 2.49 13.14
N ALA A 227 15.62 2.85 13.78
CA ALA A 227 14.73 1.87 14.41
C ALA A 227 14.24 0.83 13.40
N LEU A 228 13.78 1.27 12.22
CA LEU A 228 13.37 0.40 11.13
C LEU A 228 14.53 -0.44 10.60
N ALA A 229 15.74 0.12 10.48
CA ALA A 229 16.92 -0.62 10.05
C ALA A 229 17.31 -1.74 11.02
N PHE A 230 17.19 -1.53 12.34
CA PHE A 230 17.42 -2.58 13.33
C PHE A 230 16.33 -3.65 13.32
N VAL A 231 15.06 -3.27 13.16
CA VAL A 231 13.96 -4.24 12.97
C VAL A 231 14.19 -5.07 11.70
N PHE A 232 14.66 -4.43 10.61
CA PHE A 232 15.01 -5.09 9.37
C PHE A 232 16.19 -6.05 9.54
N LEU A 233 17.26 -5.64 10.24
CA LEU A 233 18.40 -6.49 10.57
C LEU A 233 17.97 -7.71 11.41
N ALA A 234 17.14 -7.51 12.44
CA ALA A 234 16.61 -8.60 13.24
C ALA A 234 15.76 -9.57 12.40
N ALA A 235 14.94 -9.05 11.49
CA ALA A 235 14.13 -9.86 10.60
C ALA A 235 14.98 -10.71 9.63
N ILE A 236 16.04 -10.15 9.05
CA ILE A 236 16.91 -10.89 8.12
C ILE A 236 17.78 -11.92 8.85
N ILE A 237 18.30 -11.61 10.04
CA ILE A 237 19.04 -12.56 10.88
C ILE A 237 18.12 -13.70 11.32
N GLY A 238 16.91 -13.39 11.80
CA GLY A 238 15.93 -14.41 12.19
C GLY A 238 15.53 -15.32 11.03
N LEU A 239 15.45 -14.77 9.81
CA LEU A 239 15.22 -15.55 8.60
C LEU A 239 16.43 -16.43 8.25
N ALA A 240 17.66 -15.90 8.34
CA ALA A 240 18.89 -16.64 8.09
C ALA A 240 19.05 -17.82 9.07
N ILE A 241 18.83 -17.61 10.36
CA ILE A 241 18.87 -18.66 11.40
C ILE A 241 17.82 -19.74 11.14
N ARG A 242 16.60 -19.35 10.75
CA ARG A 242 15.56 -20.34 10.48
C ARG A 242 15.86 -21.17 9.24
N LEU A 243 16.40 -20.55 8.19
CA LEU A 243 16.73 -21.22 6.94
C LEU A 243 18.03 -22.04 7.04
N SER A 244 18.97 -21.67 7.91
CA SER A 244 20.20 -22.45 8.15
C SER A 244 19.91 -23.80 8.82
N ARG A 245 18.82 -23.90 9.59
CA ARG A 245 18.33 -25.16 10.18
C ARG A 245 17.72 -26.13 9.17
N ARG A 246 17.62 -25.77 7.89
CA ARG A 246 17.12 -26.65 6.82
C ARG A 246 18.28 -27.36 6.13
N SER A 247 18.22 -28.70 6.09
CA SER A 247 19.30 -29.55 5.57
C SER A 247 19.11 -29.98 4.10
N ASP A 248 17.99 -29.63 3.47
CA ASP A 248 17.64 -30.11 2.13
C ASP A 248 18.54 -29.49 1.05
N ALA A 249 18.97 -30.29 0.08
CA ALA A 249 19.82 -29.84 -1.03
C ALA A 249 19.14 -28.76 -1.90
N VAL A 250 17.81 -28.80 -1.94
CA VAL A 250 16.93 -27.89 -2.69
C VAL A 250 16.95 -26.46 -2.13
N SER A 251 17.12 -26.28 -0.83
CA SER A 251 17.18 -24.94 -0.22
C SER A 251 18.59 -24.32 -0.21
N ARG A 252 19.59 -24.94 -0.86
CA ARG A 252 20.98 -24.44 -0.88
C ARG A 252 21.10 -23.01 -1.40
N ASP A 253 20.50 -22.69 -2.54
CA ASP A 253 20.56 -21.34 -3.13
C ASP A 253 19.80 -20.32 -2.27
N LEU A 254 18.69 -20.74 -1.66
CA LEU A 254 17.92 -19.92 -0.73
C LEU A 254 18.76 -19.60 0.53
N ARG A 255 19.46 -20.59 1.10
CA ARG A 255 20.35 -20.42 2.26
C ARG A 255 21.54 -19.52 1.93
N ARG A 256 22.16 -19.71 0.77
CA ARG A 256 23.26 -18.85 0.30
C ARG A 256 22.79 -17.42 0.13
N SER A 257 21.66 -17.20 -0.54
CA SER A 257 21.11 -15.85 -0.73
C SER A 257 20.76 -15.17 0.58
N VAL A 258 20.12 -15.85 1.54
CA VAL A 258 19.80 -15.20 2.83
C VAL A 258 21.07 -14.90 3.64
N ALA A 259 22.09 -15.76 3.60
CA ALA A 259 23.36 -15.51 4.27
C ALA A 259 24.10 -14.31 3.67
N VAL A 260 24.15 -14.21 2.34
CA VAL A 260 24.72 -13.05 1.63
C VAL A 260 23.95 -11.79 2.00
N VAL A 261 22.62 -11.79 1.92
CA VAL A 261 21.80 -10.60 2.28
C VAL A 261 21.98 -10.21 3.75
N ALA A 262 22.08 -11.17 4.66
CA ALA A 262 22.35 -10.87 6.07
C ALA A 262 23.73 -10.22 6.24
N ALA A 263 24.77 -10.74 5.59
CA ALA A 263 26.12 -10.17 5.64
C ALA A 263 26.17 -8.75 5.04
N VAL A 264 25.55 -8.52 3.88
CA VAL A 264 25.49 -7.19 3.26
C VAL A 264 24.66 -6.22 4.12
N THR A 265 23.59 -6.68 4.77
CA THR A 265 22.82 -5.85 5.72
C THR A 265 23.66 -5.46 6.95
N VAL A 266 24.47 -6.37 7.49
CA VAL A 266 25.40 -6.03 8.58
C VAL A 266 26.41 -4.98 8.13
N LEU A 267 26.97 -5.15 6.93
CA LEU A 267 27.85 -4.14 6.32
C LEU A 267 27.13 -2.79 6.15
N GLN A 268 25.88 -2.78 5.70
CA GLN A 268 25.08 -1.56 5.54
C GLN A 268 24.92 -0.79 6.86
N VAL A 269 24.69 -1.51 7.97
CA VAL A 269 24.59 -0.92 9.31
C VAL A 269 25.94 -0.41 9.79
N GLY A 270 27.03 -1.14 9.52
CA GLY A 270 28.39 -0.70 9.82
C GLY A 270 28.78 0.59 9.07
N VAL A 271 28.50 0.65 7.77
CA VAL A 271 28.70 1.86 6.96
C VAL A 271 27.83 3.01 7.47
N ALA A 272 26.58 2.74 7.89
CA ALA A 272 25.72 3.75 8.50
C ALA A 272 26.30 4.30 9.82
N ALA A 273 26.85 3.44 10.66
CA ALA A 273 27.48 3.82 11.92
C ALA A 273 28.70 4.71 11.66
N ALA A 274 29.62 4.28 10.79
CA ALA A 274 30.77 5.08 10.39
C ALA A 274 30.35 6.43 9.79
N MET A 275 29.36 6.43 8.90
CA MET A 275 28.84 7.65 8.27
C MET A 275 28.36 8.67 9.31
N VAL A 276 27.65 8.24 10.36
CA VAL A 276 27.16 9.15 11.41
C VAL A 276 28.29 9.60 12.34
N LEU A 277 29.16 8.67 12.75
CA LEU A 277 30.26 8.96 13.69
C LEU A 277 31.31 9.90 13.09
N GLU A 278 31.49 9.88 11.77
CA GLU A 278 32.41 10.76 11.03
C GLU A 278 31.72 12.01 10.43
N LEU A 279 30.50 12.34 10.85
CA LEU A 279 29.78 13.55 10.41
C LEU A 279 29.45 13.58 8.89
N LEU A 280 28.99 12.44 8.36
CA LEU A 280 28.42 12.26 7.02
C LEU A 280 29.37 12.60 5.84
N PRO A 281 30.61 12.09 5.79
CA PRO A 281 31.52 12.39 4.69
C PRO A 281 30.93 11.89 3.35
N PRO A 282 31.16 12.60 2.22
CA PRO A 282 30.58 12.26 0.92
C PRO A 282 30.80 10.81 0.50
N GLY A 283 32.01 10.29 0.75
CA GLY A 283 32.37 8.90 0.45
C GLY A 283 31.51 7.88 1.19
N LEU A 284 31.28 8.06 2.49
CA LEU A 284 30.43 7.15 3.28
C LEU A 284 28.95 7.31 2.92
N ARG A 285 28.49 8.51 2.54
CA ARG A 285 27.13 8.69 1.99
C ARG A 285 26.94 7.92 0.69
N ALA A 286 27.93 7.92 -0.20
CA ALA A 286 27.91 7.14 -1.44
C ALA A 286 28.00 5.63 -1.17
N ALA A 287 28.88 5.22 -0.25
CA ALA A 287 29.01 3.82 0.17
C ALA A 287 27.71 3.29 0.78
N HIS A 288 27.02 4.08 1.61
CA HIS A 288 25.74 3.70 2.20
C HIS A 288 24.64 3.50 1.15
N LEU A 289 24.60 4.32 0.09
CA LEU A 289 23.68 4.10 -1.02
C LEU A 289 24.05 2.85 -1.83
N LEU A 290 25.34 2.65 -2.11
CA LEU A 290 25.85 1.50 -2.86
C LEU A 290 25.49 0.18 -2.16
N VAL A 291 25.88 0.05 -0.89
CA VAL A 291 25.63 -1.16 -0.09
C VAL A 291 24.13 -1.34 0.18
N GLY A 292 23.37 -0.25 0.31
CA GLY A 292 21.91 -0.29 0.39
C GLY A 292 21.26 -0.84 -0.89
N THR A 293 21.78 -0.44 -2.06
CA THR A 293 21.31 -0.94 -3.36
C THR A 293 21.70 -2.40 -3.56
N LEU A 294 22.87 -2.84 -3.08
CA LEU A 294 23.26 -4.26 -3.06
C LEU A 294 22.34 -5.08 -2.16
N THR A 295 22.00 -4.55 -0.98
CA THR A 295 21.04 -5.19 -0.06
C THR A 295 19.69 -5.36 -0.74
N TRP A 296 19.20 -4.33 -1.44
CA TRP A 296 17.96 -4.38 -2.21
C TRP A 296 17.99 -5.44 -3.33
N ALA A 297 19.03 -5.45 -4.16
CA ALA A 297 19.19 -6.47 -5.20
C ALA A 297 19.24 -7.89 -4.61
N GLY A 298 19.96 -8.07 -3.50
CA GLY A 298 20.01 -9.33 -2.76
C GLY A 298 18.65 -9.77 -2.22
N LEU A 299 17.84 -8.86 -1.68
CA LEU A 299 16.47 -9.13 -1.24
C LEU A 299 15.58 -9.61 -2.39
N VAL A 300 15.72 -9.03 -3.58
CA VAL A 300 14.98 -9.45 -4.78
C VAL A 300 15.38 -10.86 -5.22
N ILE A 301 16.67 -11.18 -5.21
CA ILE A 301 17.18 -12.53 -5.50
C ILE A 301 16.68 -13.54 -4.44
N LEU A 302 16.71 -13.16 -3.17
CA LEU A 302 16.17 -13.96 -2.07
C LEU A 302 14.68 -14.25 -2.24
N ALA A 303 13.90 -13.23 -2.62
CA ALA A 303 12.48 -13.38 -2.93
C ALA A 303 12.25 -14.34 -4.10
N PHE A 304 13.06 -14.24 -5.15
CA PHE A 304 13.02 -15.16 -6.28
C PHE A 304 13.32 -16.60 -5.85
N HIS A 305 14.43 -16.87 -5.15
CA HIS A 305 14.76 -18.23 -4.68
C HIS A 305 13.69 -18.79 -3.72
N SER A 306 13.14 -17.97 -2.82
CA SER A 306 12.08 -18.41 -1.90
C SER A 306 10.78 -18.78 -2.62
N SER A 307 10.50 -18.16 -3.77
CA SER A 307 9.34 -18.51 -4.60
C SER A 307 9.52 -19.87 -5.29
N ARG A 308 10.77 -20.35 -5.40
CA ARG A 308 11.13 -21.54 -6.18
C ARG A 308 11.34 -22.81 -5.38
N THR A 309 11.60 -22.77 -4.08
CA THR A 309 11.83 -23.99 -3.29
C THR A 309 10.59 -24.92 -3.30
N PRO A 310 10.66 -26.12 -3.92
CA PRO A 310 9.58 -27.12 -3.87
C PRO A 310 9.37 -27.68 -2.45
N ARG A 311 8.23 -28.38 -2.29
CA ARG A 311 7.76 -28.99 -1.04
C ARG A 311 8.87 -29.82 -0.39
N GLU A 312 9.12 -29.59 0.90
CA GLU A 312 9.69 -30.62 1.77
C GLU A 312 8.67 -31.76 1.82
N VAL A 313 8.93 -32.87 1.13
CA VAL A 313 8.23 -34.12 1.43
C VAL A 313 8.80 -34.54 2.77
N LYS A 314 8.19 -34.07 3.85
CA LYS A 314 8.36 -34.71 5.15
C LYS A 314 8.11 -36.21 4.93
N ALA A 315 9.10 -37.04 5.26
CA ALA A 315 8.81 -38.42 5.66
C ALA A 315 7.62 -38.37 6.62
N PRO A 316 6.66 -39.32 6.55
CA PRO A 316 5.42 -39.26 7.31
C PRO A 316 5.78 -38.90 8.75
N ALA A 317 5.49 -37.64 9.11
CA ALA A 317 5.72 -37.19 10.45
C ALA A 317 4.76 -38.04 11.26
N ALA A 318 5.30 -38.88 12.15
CA ALA A 318 4.52 -39.53 13.19
C ALA A 318 3.52 -38.50 13.71
N ASP A 319 2.23 -38.82 13.59
CA ASP A 319 1.07 -37.93 13.76
C ASP A 319 1.31 -36.87 14.83
N ARG A 320 1.83 -35.71 14.41
CA ARG A 320 1.69 -34.49 15.20
C ARG A 320 0.44 -33.85 14.67
N ALA A 321 -0.65 -34.08 15.41
CA ALA A 321 -1.92 -33.41 15.20
C ALA A 321 -1.67 -31.93 14.86
N PRO A 322 -2.35 -31.36 13.85
CA PRO A 322 -2.16 -29.97 13.45
C PRO A 322 -2.22 -29.08 14.70
N SER A 323 -1.14 -28.32 14.95
CA SER A 323 -1.04 -27.47 16.13
C SER A 323 -2.25 -26.54 16.15
N ARG A 324 -3.09 -26.67 17.19
CA ARG A 324 -4.23 -25.77 17.39
C ARG A 324 -3.71 -24.32 17.32
N PRO A 325 -4.35 -23.42 16.55
CA PRO A 325 -3.92 -22.02 16.50
C PRO A 325 -3.85 -21.43 17.91
N SER A 326 -2.88 -20.55 18.16
CA SER A 326 -2.77 -19.91 19.47
C SER A 326 -3.97 -19.02 19.75
N LEU A 327 -4.30 -18.83 21.03
CA LEU A 327 -5.37 -17.93 21.45
C LEU A 327 -5.22 -16.53 20.84
N LEU A 328 -3.99 -16.00 20.80
CA LEU A 328 -3.70 -14.70 20.18
C LEU A 328 -4.06 -14.68 18.69
N ALA A 329 -3.74 -15.73 17.94
CA ALA A 329 -4.09 -15.81 16.52
C ALA A 329 -5.61 -15.83 16.32
N ASP A 330 -6.36 -16.43 17.25
CA ASP A 330 -7.81 -16.45 17.22
C ASP A 330 -8.43 -15.10 17.59
N LEU A 331 -7.89 -14.41 18.59
CA LEU A 331 -8.31 -13.05 18.94
C LEU A 331 -8.05 -12.06 17.79
N VAL A 332 -6.88 -12.15 17.12
CA VAL A 332 -6.59 -11.34 15.92
C VAL A 332 -7.51 -11.72 14.75
N THR A 333 -7.92 -12.98 14.65
CA THR A 333 -8.91 -13.40 13.65
C THR A 333 -10.27 -12.73 13.91
N LEU A 334 -10.64 -12.51 15.17
CA LEU A 334 -11.88 -11.83 15.53
C LEU A 334 -11.95 -10.36 15.06
N THR A 335 -10.81 -9.69 14.87
CA THR A 335 -10.82 -8.29 14.43
C THR A 335 -10.99 -8.15 12.92
N LYS A 336 -10.82 -9.22 12.13
CA LYS A 336 -10.88 -9.19 10.64
C LYS A 336 -9.96 -8.11 10.01
N PRO A 337 -8.63 -8.17 10.21
CA PRO A 337 -7.69 -7.11 9.81
C PRO A 337 -7.72 -6.75 8.31
N ARG A 338 -8.00 -7.73 7.44
CA ARG A 338 -8.11 -7.51 5.99
C ARG A 338 -9.33 -6.66 5.59
N ILE A 339 -10.40 -6.71 6.38
CA ILE A 339 -11.60 -5.91 6.10
C ILE A 339 -11.37 -4.49 6.64
N ILE A 340 -10.80 -4.39 7.85
CA ILE A 340 -10.51 -3.11 8.49
C ILE A 340 -9.55 -2.24 7.65
N SER A 341 -8.61 -2.80 6.90
CA SER A 341 -7.65 -2.00 6.13
C SER A 341 -8.29 -0.99 5.19
N LEU A 342 -9.41 -1.34 4.52
CA LEU A 342 -10.11 -0.39 3.66
C LEU A 342 -10.82 0.69 4.48
N LEU A 343 -11.42 0.32 5.61
CA LEU A 343 -12.06 1.29 6.53
C LEU A 343 -11.04 2.31 7.05
N LEU A 344 -9.82 1.86 7.38
CA LEU A 344 -8.76 2.77 7.82
C LEU A 344 -8.33 3.72 6.71
N VAL A 345 -8.24 3.26 5.46
CA VAL A 345 -7.96 4.15 4.32
C VAL A 345 -9.04 5.21 4.17
N THR A 346 -10.32 4.83 4.27
CA THR A 346 -11.44 5.78 4.15
C THR A 346 -11.63 6.67 5.38
N THR A 347 -11.06 6.32 6.54
CA THR A 347 -10.91 7.24 7.68
C THR A 347 -9.75 8.22 7.49
N VAL A 348 -8.59 7.75 7.01
CA VAL A 348 -7.38 8.58 6.95
C VAL A 348 -7.43 9.56 5.78
N ALA A 349 -7.92 9.15 4.61
CA ALA A 349 -7.95 10.03 3.44
C ALA A 349 -8.68 11.38 3.67
N PRO A 350 -9.85 11.42 4.33
CA PRO A 350 -10.50 12.66 4.74
C PRO A 350 -9.62 13.62 5.55
N MET A 351 -8.72 13.08 6.39
CA MET A 351 -7.82 13.90 7.21
C MET A 351 -6.89 14.78 6.37
N PHE A 352 -6.57 14.37 5.13
CA PHE A 352 -5.69 15.11 4.22
C PHE A 352 -6.43 16.14 3.34
N ILE A 353 -7.77 16.11 3.32
CA ILE A 353 -8.58 17.00 2.47
C ILE A 353 -9.34 18.07 3.23
N THR A 354 -9.21 18.10 4.56
CA THR A 354 -9.87 19.11 5.38
C THR A 354 -9.22 20.50 5.25
N PRO A 355 -9.95 21.58 5.55
CA PRO A 355 -9.37 22.92 5.65
C PRO A 355 -8.35 23.10 6.78
N ALA A 356 -8.29 22.19 7.75
CA ALA A 356 -7.40 22.26 8.92
C ALA A 356 -5.91 21.97 8.60
N GLY A 357 -5.57 21.78 7.33
CA GLY A 357 -4.20 21.50 6.88
C GLY A 357 -3.83 20.02 6.93
N LEU A 358 -2.52 19.74 6.97
CA LEU A 358 -2.01 18.36 6.98
C LEU A 358 -2.03 17.77 8.39
N PRO A 359 -2.45 16.50 8.55
CA PRO A 359 -2.44 15.85 9.86
C PRO A 359 -1.02 15.57 10.33
N SER A 360 -0.77 15.71 11.63
CA SER A 360 0.49 15.23 12.22
C SER A 360 0.56 13.70 12.15
N VAL A 361 1.77 13.15 12.00
CA VAL A 361 1.98 11.68 11.96
C VAL A 361 1.42 11.01 13.22
N SER A 362 1.59 11.63 14.38
CA SER A 362 1.05 11.14 15.65
C SER A 362 -0.48 11.03 15.62
N LEU A 363 -1.18 12.06 15.13
CA LEU A 363 -2.65 12.04 15.03
C LEU A 363 -3.14 10.92 14.10
N VAL A 364 -2.49 10.75 12.93
CA VAL A 364 -2.81 9.65 12.01
C VAL A 364 -2.62 8.29 12.69
N LEU A 365 -1.54 8.09 13.45
CA LEU A 365 -1.30 6.83 14.16
C LEU A 365 -2.37 6.55 15.23
N TRP A 366 -2.78 7.55 16.00
CA TRP A 366 -3.85 7.39 16.99
C TRP A 366 -5.21 7.10 16.36
N VAL A 367 -5.55 7.77 15.26
CA VAL A 367 -6.78 7.51 14.50
C VAL A 367 -6.77 6.10 13.89
N ILE A 368 -5.63 5.64 13.36
CA ILE A 368 -5.48 4.27 12.83
C ILE A 368 -5.65 3.25 13.95
N LEU A 369 -4.99 3.46 15.10
CA LEU A 369 -5.08 2.55 16.24
C LEU A 369 -6.52 2.51 16.79
N GLY A 370 -7.11 3.66 17.10
CA GLY A 370 -8.48 3.76 17.60
C GLY A 370 -9.49 3.18 16.63
N GLY A 371 -9.36 3.50 15.33
CA GLY A 371 -10.24 2.97 14.28
C GLY A 371 -10.12 1.45 14.13
N TYR A 372 -8.90 0.90 14.21
CA TYR A 372 -8.68 -0.54 14.18
C TYR A 372 -9.32 -1.25 15.38
N LEU A 373 -9.12 -0.70 16.59
CA LEU A 373 -9.70 -1.26 17.81
C LEU A 373 -11.23 -1.19 17.78
N MET A 374 -11.82 -0.05 17.38
CA MET A 374 -13.27 0.13 17.32
C MET A 374 -13.91 -0.83 16.31
N ALA A 375 -13.41 -0.86 15.07
CA ALA A 375 -13.91 -1.77 14.06
C ALA A 375 -13.63 -3.25 14.41
N GLY A 376 -12.52 -3.53 15.09
CA GLY A 376 -12.17 -4.86 15.60
C GLY A 376 -13.15 -5.34 16.66
N GLY A 377 -13.51 -4.46 17.60
CA GLY A 377 -14.53 -4.70 18.62
C GLY A 377 -15.89 -5.00 18.01
N ALA A 378 -16.33 -4.16 17.06
CA ALA A 378 -17.57 -4.34 16.31
C ALA A 378 -17.61 -5.69 15.57
N ASN A 379 -16.50 -6.11 14.94
CA ASN A 379 -16.39 -7.39 14.26
C ASN A 379 -16.44 -8.59 15.23
N ALA A 380 -15.80 -8.50 16.38
CA ALA A 380 -15.80 -9.55 17.39
C ALA A 380 -17.22 -9.76 17.98
N ILE A 381 -17.91 -8.66 18.31
CA ILE A 381 -19.31 -8.68 18.76
C ILE A 381 -20.22 -9.26 17.67
N ASN A 382 -20.03 -8.84 16.41
CA ASN A 382 -20.78 -9.38 15.28
C ASN A 382 -20.62 -10.91 15.15
N MET A 383 -19.40 -11.44 15.25
CA MET A 383 -19.16 -12.90 15.18
C MET A 383 -19.71 -13.65 16.40
N TRP A 384 -19.78 -13.00 17.57
CA TRP A 384 -20.46 -13.58 18.72
C TRP A 384 -21.97 -13.72 18.47
N PHE A 385 -22.61 -12.69 17.93
CA PHE A 385 -24.04 -12.72 17.58
C PHE A 385 -24.34 -13.67 16.42
N ASP A 386 -23.46 -13.75 15.42
CA ASP A 386 -23.64 -14.55 14.21
C ASP A 386 -23.26 -16.04 14.38
N ARG A 387 -22.88 -16.48 15.58
CA ARG A 387 -22.36 -17.85 15.81
C ARG A 387 -23.32 -18.97 15.35
N ASP A 388 -24.62 -18.74 15.44
CA ASP A 388 -25.70 -19.66 15.06
C ASP A 388 -25.86 -19.80 13.53
N ILE A 389 -25.62 -18.72 12.79
CA ILE A 389 -25.69 -18.72 11.32
C ILE A 389 -24.33 -19.04 10.69
N ASP A 390 -23.23 -18.71 11.37
CA ASP A 390 -21.88 -18.97 10.88
C ASP A 390 -21.60 -20.48 10.78
N ASP A 391 -22.14 -21.29 11.70
CA ASP A 391 -22.03 -22.75 11.66
C ASP A 391 -22.67 -23.37 10.40
N LYS A 392 -23.68 -22.69 9.83
CA LYS A 392 -24.42 -23.15 8.65
C LYS A 392 -23.72 -22.81 7.31
N MET A 393 -22.69 -21.97 7.33
CA MET A 393 -22.02 -21.46 6.14
C MET A 393 -20.60 -22.04 5.99
N SER A 394 -20.29 -22.49 4.76
CA SER A 394 -19.02 -23.18 4.45
C SER A 394 -17.78 -22.34 4.79
N ARG A 395 -17.88 -21.03 4.60
CA ARG A 395 -16.78 -20.07 4.84
C ARG A 395 -16.57 -19.77 6.32
N THR A 396 -17.62 -19.76 7.13
CA THR A 396 -17.58 -19.17 8.47
C THR A 396 -17.70 -20.18 9.60
N ARG A 397 -18.10 -21.43 9.30
CA ARG A 397 -18.09 -22.54 10.25
C ARG A 397 -16.72 -22.84 10.89
N LEU A 398 -15.63 -22.46 10.22
CA LEU A 398 -14.26 -22.61 10.73
C LEU A 398 -13.75 -21.40 11.54
N ARG A 399 -14.58 -20.39 11.76
CA ARG A 399 -14.22 -19.23 12.61
C ARG A 399 -14.00 -19.66 14.06
N PRO A 400 -13.21 -18.91 14.85
CA PRO A 400 -12.83 -19.31 16.21
C PRO A 400 -13.99 -19.70 17.14
N ILE A 401 -15.10 -18.94 17.11
CA ILE A 401 -16.28 -19.17 17.97
C ILE A 401 -17.09 -20.40 17.53
N PRO A 402 -17.62 -20.50 16.29
CA PRO A 402 -18.41 -21.67 15.88
C PRO A 402 -17.60 -22.97 15.86
N ALA A 403 -16.29 -22.90 15.60
CA ALA A 403 -15.41 -24.07 15.67
C ALA A 403 -15.05 -24.50 17.10
N GLY A 404 -15.58 -23.83 18.13
CA GLY A 404 -15.30 -24.14 19.55
C GLY A 404 -13.85 -23.89 19.99
N ARG A 405 -13.07 -23.13 19.22
CA ARG A 405 -11.65 -22.87 19.51
C ARG A 405 -11.46 -21.80 20.58
N ILE A 406 -12.45 -20.91 20.74
CA ILE A 406 -12.53 -19.97 21.85
C ILE A 406 -13.96 -19.94 22.43
N PRO A 407 -14.13 -19.74 23.75
CA PRO A 407 -15.44 -19.52 24.34
C PRO A 407 -16.13 -18.28 23.75
N ALA A 408 -17.43 -18.37 23.49
CA ALA A 408 -18.20 -17.25 22.97
C ALA A 408 -18.15 -16.03 23.92
N THR A 409 -18.25 -16.26 25.23
CA THR A 409 -18.13 -15.20 26.26
C THR A 409 -16.82 -14.44 26.17
N LEU A 410 -15.70 -15.14 25.92
CA LEU A 410 -14.40 -14.49 25.71
C LEU A 410 -14.40 -13.63 24.45
N GLY A 411 -15.00 -14.11 23.35
CA GLY A 411 -15.13 -13.33 22.11
C GLY A 411 -15.94 -12.04 22.29
N LEU A 412 -17.03 -12.10 23.07
CA LEU A 412 -17.85 -10.93 23.41
C LEU A 412 -17.08 -9.95 24.32
N ALA A 413 -16.48 -10.45 25.40
CA ALA A 413 -15.72 -9.63 26.33
C ALA A 413 -14.53 -8.94 25.65
N PHE A 414 -13.84 -9.66 24.76
CA PHE A 414 -12.78 -9.10 23.92
C PHE A 414 -13.32 -7.97 23.02
N GLY A 415 -14.45 -8.20 22.34
CA GLY A 415 -15.06 -7.19 21.48
C GLY A 415 -15.47 -5.91 22.22
N ILE A 416 -16.09 -6.05 23.40
CA ILE A 416 -16.47 -4.92 24.27
C ILE A 416 -15.21 -4.20 24.78
N GLY A 417 -14.21 -4.95 25.24
CA GLY A 417 -12.95 -4.38 25.72
C GLY A 417 -12.21 -3.57 24.65
N LEU A 418 -12.19 -4.07 23.40
CA LEU A 418 -11.63 -3.31 22.27
C LEU A 418 -12.40 -2.02 22.00
N GLY A 419 -13.74 -2.04 22.07
CA GLY A 419 -14.59 -0.86 21.89
C GLY A 419 -14.35 0.20 22.97
N LEU A 420 -14.29 -0.21 24.24
CA LEU A 420 -14.00 0.69 25.38
C LEU A 420 -12.59 1.28 25.28
N LEU A 421 -11.59 0.47 24.95
CA LEU A 421 -10.22 0.93 24.75
C LEU A 421 -10.14 1.90 23.57
N ALA A 422 -10.82 1.61 22.46
CA ALA A 422 -10.88 2.50 21.30
C ALA A 422 -11.51 3.85 21.64
N PHE A 423 -12.62 3.85 22.39
CA PHE A 423 -13.27 5.06 22.86
C PHE A 423 -12.32 5.90 23.72
N ALA A 424 -11.62 5.29 24.68
CA ALA A 424 -10.63 5.97 25.49
C ALA A 424 -9.48 6.54 24.64
N VAL A 425 -8.96 5.78 23.67
CA VAL A 425 -7.92 6.26 22.75
C VAL A 425 -8.40 7.50 21.98
N PHE A 426 -9.60 7.47 21.39
CA PHE A 426 -10.13 8.63 20.68
C PHE A 426 -10.36 9.82 21.62
N TRP A 427 -10.93 9.58 22.80
CA TRP A 427 -11.23 10.63 23.78
C TRP A 427 -9.97 11.38 24.23
N TYR A 428 -8.91 10.64 24.60
CA TYR A 428 -7.71 11.24 25.18
C TYR A 428 -6.62 11.61 24.17
N ARG A 429 -6.58 10.97 22.99
CA ARG A 429 -5.49 11.18 22.00
C ARG A 429 -5.95 11.84 20.70
N VAL A 430 -7.26 12.00 20.49
CA VAL A 430 -7.83 12.60 19.28
C VAL A 430 -8.77 13.75 19.66
N ASN A 431 -10.04 13.46 19.91
CA ASN A 431 -11.04 14.37 20.50
C ASN A 431 -12.34 13.60 20.83
N SER A 432 -13.23 14.25 21.58
CA SER A 432 -14.50 13.67 22.03
C SER A 432 -15.47 13.37 20.87
N LEU A 433 -15.51 14.21 19.84
CA LEU A 433 -16.41 14.02 18.69
C LEU A 433 -16.05 12.75 17.91
N SER A 434 -14.77 12.55 17.60
CA SER A 434 -14.29 11.31 16.97
C SER A 434 -14.60 10.08 17.82
N ALA A 435 -14.50 10.18 19.15
CA ALA A 435 -14.83 9.08 20.06
C ALA A 435 -16.30 8.68 19.96
N TRP A 436 -17.22 9.65 20.02
CA TRP A 436 -18.66 9.42 19.89
C TRP A 436 -19.06 8.93 18.50
N LEU A 437 -18.44 9.44 17.43
CA LEU A 437 -18.70 8.96 16.07
C LEU A 437 -18.22 7.52 15.86
N ALA A 438 -17.03 7.18 16.36
CA ALA A 438 -16.51 5.83 16.29
C ALA A 438 -17.41 4.85 17.07
N LEU A 439 -17.85 5.23 18.27
CA LEU A 439 -18.80 4.46 19.07
C LEU A 439 -20.15 4.34 18.37
N GLY A 440 -20.67 5.43 17.80
CA GLY A 440 -21.90 5.43 17.01
C GLY A 440 -21.85 4.43 15.85
N GLY A 441 -20.73 4.37 15.12
CA GLY A 441 -20.51 3.38 14.07
C GLY A 441 -20.52 1.93 14.59
N LEU A 442 -19.88 1.68 15.74
CA LEU A 442 -19.91 0.36 16.40
C LEU A 442 -21.34 -0.02 16.82
N LEU A 443 -22.05 0.87 17.51
CA LEU A 443 -23.40 0.62 18.01
C LEU A 443 -24.38 0.41 16.84
N PHE A 444 -24.26 1.21 15.78
CA PHE A 444 -25.06 1.04 14.57
C PHE A 444 -24.78 -0.32 13.91
N TYR A 445 -23.50 -0.72 13.80
CA TYR A 445 -23.14 -2.03 13.24
C TYR A 445 -23.69 -3.21 14.05
N VAL A 446 -23.69 -3.09 15.39
CA VAL A 446 -24.16 -4.14 16.28
C VAL A 446 -25.69 -4.16 16.34
N PHE A 447 -26.33 -3.08 16.78
CA PHE A 447 -27.76 -3.06 17.05
C PHE A 447 -28.60 -2.97 15.77
N ILE A 448 -28.27 -2.01 14.90
CA ILE A 448 -29.08 -1.76 13.69
C ILE A 448 -28.81 -2.81 12.63
N TYR A 449 -27.53 -3.06 12.30
CA TYR A 449 -27.19 -4.06 11.29
C TYR A 449 -27.27 -5.49 11.83
N THR A 450 -26.41 -5.87 12.79
CA THR A 450 -26.21 -7.29 13.16
C THR A 450 -27.43 -7.92 13.82
N ILE A 451 -28.01 -7.26 14.83
CA ILE A 451 -29.12 -7.80 15.62
C ILE A 451 -30.43 -7.67 14.85
N TRP A 452 -30.72 -6.46 14.35
CA TRP A 452 -32.01 -6.16 13.75
C TRP A 452 -32.06 -6.49 12.25
N LEU A 453 -31.50 -5.62 11.40
CA LEU A 453 -31.82 -5.64 9.97
C LEU A 453 -31.31 -6.88 9.26
N LYS A 454 -30.10 -7.35 9.61
CA LYS A 454 -29.47 -8.52 8.97
C LYS A 454 -30.37 -9.74 8.97
N ARG A 455 -31.16 -9.94 10.02
CA ARG A 455 -32.03 -11.11 10.20
C ARG A 455 -33.46 -10.90 9.71
N THR A 456 -33.88 -9.66 9.46
CA THR A 456 -35.30 -9.30 9.28
C THR A 456 -35.65 -8.59 7.98
N SER A 457 -34.68 -7.97 7.29
CA SER A 457 -34.96 -7.10 6.14
C SER A 457 -34.04 -7.32 4.94
N PRO A 458 -34.57 -7.29 3.69
CA PRO A 458 -33.75 -7.23 2.47
C PRO A 458 -32.96 -5.92 2.31
N GLN A 459 -33.31 -4.88 3.05
CA GLN A 459 -32.59 -3.60 3.09
C GLN A 459 -31.42 -3.60 4.09
N ASN A 460 -31.04 -4.77 4.61
CA ASN A 460 -29.97 -4.93 5.58
C ASN A 460 -28.62 -4.33 5.14
N ILE A 461 -28.27 -4.42 3.86
CA ILE A 461 -27.04 -3.84 3.31
C ILE A 461 -27.17 -2.34 3.07
N VAL A 462 -28.35 -1.85 2.67
CA VAL A 462 -28.54 -0.43 2.39
C VAL A 462 -28.51 0.36 3.69
N ILE A 463 -29.44 0.09 4.61
CA ILE A 463 -29.53 0.82 5.87
C ILE A 463 -28.38 0.41 6.79
N GLY A 464 -28.14 -0.89 6.95
CA GLY A 464 -27.04 -1.39 7.78
C GLY A 464 -25.65 -1.02 7.25
N GLY A 465 -25.54 -0.75 5.95
CA GLY A 465 -24.32 -0.24 5.31
C GLY A 465 -23.86 1.12 5.82
N ALA A 466 -24.75 1.91 6.43
CA ALA A 466 -24.41 3.18 7.07
C ALA A 466 -23.31 3.03 8.13
N ALA A 467 -23.24 1.90 8.85
CA ALA A 467 -22.15 1.62 9.78
C ALA A 467 -20.76 1.74 9.12
N GLY A 468 -20.64 1.25 7.88
CA GLY A 468 -19.40 1.30 7.10
C GLY A 468 -19.04 2.69 6.58
N ALA A 469 -19.97 3.65 6.67
CA ALA A 469 -19.81 5.02 6.22
C ALA A 469 -19.43 6.01 7.35
N PHE A 470 -19.44 5.60 8.63
CA PHE A 470 -18.88 6.38 9.75
C PHE A 470 -17.37 6.68 9.67
N PRO A 471 -16.50 5.78 9.17
CA PRO A 471 -15.06 6.00 9.05
C PRO A 471 -14.62 7.39 8.55
N PRO A 472 -15.16 7.95 7.44
CA PRO A 472 -14.80 9.29 7.00
C PRO A 472 -15.26 10.41 7.93
N LEU A 473 -16.39 10.24 8.63
CA LEU A 473 -16.84 11.21 9.64
C LEU A 473 -15.83 11.30 10.80
N VAL A 474 -15.34 10.15 11.26
CA VAL A 474 -14.34 10.07 12.33
C VAL A 474 -13.04 10.77 11.91
N GLY A 475 -12.59 10.52 10.67
CA GLY A 475 -11.38 11.13 10.11
C GLY A 475 -11.51 12.64 9.95
N TRP A 476 -12.65 13.11 9.44
CA TRP A 476 -12.93 14.54 9.33
C TRP A 476 -12.95 15.23 10.70
N ALA A 477 -13.73 14.68 11.64
CA ALA A 477 -13.82 15.19 13.01
C ALA A 477 -12.47 15.16 13.75
N ALA A 478 -11.60 14.19 13.45
CA ALA A 478 -10.27 14.11 14.05
C ALA A 478 -9.41 15.33 13.72
N MET A 479 -9.61 15.92 12.53
CA MET A 479 -8.88 17.10 12.07
C MET A 479 -9.54 18.41 12.46
N THR A 480 -10.87 18.49 12.32
CA THR A 480 -11.59 19.77 12.40
C THR A 480 -12.29 19.99 13.74
N GLY A 481 -12.48 18.93 14.54
CA GLY A 481 -13.28 18.97 15.76
C GLY A 481 -14.79 19.19 15.53
N ARG A 482 -15.26 19.18 14.27
CA ARG A 482 -16.66 19.43 13.89
C ARG A 482 -17.11 18.52 12.75
N LEU A 483 -18.43 18.48 12.49
CA LEU A 483 -19.01 17.88 11.30
C LEU A 483 -19.65 18.97 10.45
N ASP A 484 -19.26 19.03 9.18
CA ASP A 484 -19.84 19.88 8.17
C ASP A 484 -20.41 19.03 7.02
N LEU A 485 -20.98 19.69 6.02
CA LEU A 485 -21.57 19.02 4.86
C LEU A 485 -20.55 18.20 4.08
N ALA A 486 -19.27 18.56 4.07
CA ALA A 486 -18.23 17.81 3.38
C ALA A 486 -17.98 16.45 4.07
N ALA A 487 -18.01 16.40 5.40
CA ALA A 487 -17.96 15.12 6.13
C ALA A 487 -19.14 14.21 5.77
N ILE A 488 -20.37 14.75 5.79
CA ILE A 488 -21.59 14.02 5.43
C ILE A 488 -21.57 13.55 3.97
N TYR A 489 -20.99 14.34 3.10
CA TYR A 489 -20.81 14.00 1.70
C TYR A 489 -19.87 12.80 1.50
N LEU A 490 -18.75 12.73 2.22
CA LEU A 490 -17.85 11.58 2.19
C LEU A 490 -18.51 10.31 2.76
N PHE A 491 -19.34 10.46 3.80
CA PHE A 491 -20.22 9.40 4.28
C PHE A 491 -21.16 8.92 3.16
N ALA A 492 -21.80 9.84 2.42
CA ALA A 492 -22.73 9.50 1.35
C ALA A 492 -22.06 8.68 0.23
N ILE A 493 -20.82 9.01 -0.15
CA ILE A 493 -20.06 8.23 -1.15
C ILE A 493 -19.96 6.76 -0.72
N ILE A 494 -19.55 6.50 0.52
CA ILE A 494 -19.41 5.12 1.03
C ILE A 494 -20.78 4.46 1.16
N PHE A 495 -21.78 5.20 1.64
CA PHE A 495 -23.15 4.71 1.78
C PHE A 495 -23.71 4.22 0.44
N TYR A 496 -23.66 5.02 -0.63
CA TYR A 496 -24.16 4.62 -1.95
C TYR A 496 -23.27 3.59 -2.66
N TRP A 497 -21.98 3.51 -2.33
CA TRP A 497 -21.10 2.46 -2.81
C TRP A 497 -21.37 1.08 -2.18
N THR A 498 -21.87 1.05 -0.95
CA THR A 498 -22.00 -0.18 -0.15
C THR A 498 -22.95 -1.21 -0.80
N PRO A 499 -24.16 -0.85 -1.29
CA PRO A 499 -25.07 -1.79 -1.94
C PRO A 499 -24.50 -2.50 -3.16
N PRO A 500 -23.98 -1.82 -4.21
CA PRO A 500 -23.43 -2.52 -5.37
C PRO A 500 -22.24 -3.41 -5.01
N HIS A 501 -21.41 -3.03 -4.04
CA HIS A 501 -20.31 -3.87 -3.57
C HIS A 501 -20.80 -5.15 -2.87
N PHE A 502 -21.64 -5.01 -1.84
CA PHE A 502 -22.07 -6.15 -1.03
C PHE A 502 -23.05 -7.06 -1.78
N TRP A 503 -23.91 -6.52 -2.63
CA TRP A 503 -24.81 -7.33 -3.43
C TRP A 503 -24.09 -8.16 -4.49
N ALA A 504 -22.95 -7.69 -5.02
CA ALA A 504 -22.08 -8.54 -5.83
C ALA A 504 -21.62 -9.80 -5.06
N LEU A 505 -21.30 -9.68 -3.78
CA LEU A 505 -21.02 -10.84 -2.91
C LEU A 505 -22.28 -11.66 -2.62
N ALA A 506 -23.42 -11.00 -2.44
CA ALA A 506 -24.69 -11.66 -2.18
C ALA A 506 -25.15 -12.54 -3.34
N LEU A 507 -24.95 -12.10 -4.59
CA LEU A 507 -25.22 -12.92 -5.79
C LEU A 507 -24.37 -14.19 -5.80
N ILE A 508 -23.08 -14.09 -5.47
CA ILE A 508 -22.16 -15.25 -5.41
C ILE A 508 -22.57 -16.24 -4.31
N LYS A 509 -23.11 -15.73 -3.20
CA LYS A 509 -23.37 -16.47 -1.97
C LYS A 509 -24.85 -16.65 -1.65
N GLN A 510 -25.70 -16.48 -2.65
CA GLN A 510 -27.15 -16.49 -2.51
C GLN A 510 -27.65 -17.79 -1.86
N ALA A 511 -27.18 -18.95 -2.33
CA ALA A 511 -27.56 -20.24 -1.76
C ALA A 511 -27.15 -20.41 -0.29
N GLU A 512 -25.96 -19.91 0.10
CA GLU A 512 -25.52 -19.96 1.51
C GLU A 512 -26.35 -19.02 2.39
N TYR A 513 -26.72 -17.83 1.89
CA TYR A 513 -27.61 -16.91 2.61
C TYR A 513 -29.02 -17.47 2.76
N ALA A 514 -29.56 -18.10 1.72
CA ALA A 514 -30.85 -18.78 1.76
C ALA A 514 -30.84 -19.92 2.78
N LYS A 515 -29.80 -20.77 2.78
CA LYS A 515 -29.63 -21.86 3.77
C LYS A 515 -29.54 -21.34 5.21
N ALA A 516 -28.94 -20.18 5.42
CA ALA A 516 -28.83 -19.55 6.73
C ALA A 516 -30.08 -18.75 7.15
N GLY A 517 -31.10 -18.66 6.29
CA GLY A 517 -32.33 -17.89 6.56
C GLY A 517 -32.11 -16.37 6.57
N ILE A 518 -31.06 -15.89 5.90
CA ILE A 518 -30.75 -14.45 5.85
C ILE A 518 -31.48 -13.82 4.66
N PRO A 519 -32.38 -12.84 4.88
CA PRO A 519 -33.16 -12.23 3.81
C PRO A 519 -32.29 -11.25 3.02
N MET A 520 -31.31 -11.73 2.25
CA MET A 520 -30.51 -10.89 1.35
C MET A 520 -31.33 -10.50 0.12
N MET A 521 -31.07 -9.32 -0.47
CA MET A 521 -31.77 -8.84 -1.67
C MET A 521 -31.93 -9.90 -2.78
N PRO A 522 -30.88 -10.63 -3.22
CA PRO A 522 -31.03 -11.67 -4.23
C PRO A 522 -31.83 -12.89 -3.77
N VAL A 523 -31.86 -13.18 -2.47
CA VAL A 523 -32.66 -14.28 -1.89
C VAL A 523 -34.14 -13.93 -1.91
N VAL A 524 -34.50 -12.68 -1.57
CA VAL A 524 -35.90 -12.26 -1.40
C VAL A 524 -36.52 -11.73 -2.70
N ARG A 525 -35.77 -10.95 -3.48
CA ARG A 525 -36.27 -10.25 -4.69
C ARG A 525 -35.66 -10.78 -5.99
N GLY A 526 -34.81 -11.80 -5.91
CA GLY A 526 -34.16 -12.41 -7.07
C GLY A 526 -32.95 -11.64 -7.59
N GLU A 527 -32.19 -12.30 -8.46
CA GLU A 527 -30.95 -11.75 -9.02
C GLU A 527 -31.19 -10.54 -9.92
N GLU A 528 -32.24 -10.56 -10.74
CA GLU A 528 -32.53 -9.48 -11.70
C GLU A 528 -32.79 -8.14 -11.00
N ARG A 529 -33.67 -8.15 -9.99
CA ARG A 529 -33.95 -6.96 -9.20
C ARG A 529 -32.70 -6.46 -8.49
N THR A 530 -31.89 -7.38 -7.94
CA THR A 530 -30.63 -7.04 -7.29
C THR A 530 -29.68 -6.35 -8.27
N LYS A 531 -29.48 -6.91 -9.47
CA LYS A 531 -28.63 -6.32 -10.52
C LYS A 531 -29.12 -4.93 -10.95
N PHE A 532 -30.43 -4.74 -11.05
CA PHE A 532 -31.02 -3.45 -11.37
C PHE A 532 -30.72 -2.41 -10.28
N GLU A 533 -30.92 -2.76 -9.00
CA GLU A 533 -30.61 -1.85 -7.90
C GLU A 533 -29.11 -1.57 -7.82
N MET A 534 -28.24 -2.56 -8.05
CA MET A 534 -26.80 -2.33 -8.16
C MET A 534 -26.46 -1.27 -9.21
N LEU A 535 -27.11 -1.31 -10.38
CA LEU A 535 -26.96 -0.29 -11.41
C LEU A 535 -27.48 1.08 -10.92
N ALA A 536 -28.69 1.14 -10.36
CA ALA A 536 -29.29 2.39 -9.89
C ALA A 536 -28.41 3.10 -8.84
N TYR A 537 -27.93 2.37 -7.83
CA TYR A 537 -26.99 2.91 -6.83
C TYR A 537 -25.67 3.36 -7.46
N THR A 538 -25.17 2.65 -8.48
CA THR A 538 -23.96 3.06 -9.21
C THR A 538 -24.19 4.34 -10.00
N LEU A 539 -25.37 4.51 -10.62
CA LEU A 539 -25.73 5.74 -11.35
C LEU A 539 -25.88 6.95 -10.42
N ILE A 540 -26.25 6.75 -9.15
CA ILE A 540 -26.23 7.80 -8.11
C ILE A 540 -24.78 8.08 -7.65
N LEU A 541 -23.98 7.03 -7.50
CA LEU A 541 -22.59 7.16 -7.04
C LEU A 541 -21.70 7.93 -8.02
N LEU A 542 -21.90 7.78 -9.33
CA LEU A 542 -21.10 8.48 -10.34
C LEU A 542 -21.11 10.00 -10.21
N PRO A 543 -22.27 10.69 -10.26
CA PRO A 543 -22.33 12.14 -10.11
C PRO A 543 -21.84 12.57 -8.74
N LEU A 544 -22.12 11.82 -7.67
CA LEU A 544 -21.50 12.06 -6.36
C LEU A 544 -19.99 12.08 -6.53
N THR A 545 -19.34 10.99 -6.90
CA THR A 545 -17.87 10.96 -6.98
C THR A 545 -17.24 11.96 -7.95
N LEU A 546 -17.95 12.44 -8.98
CA LEU A 546 -17.43 13.46 -9.89
C LEU A 546 -17.65 14.90 -9.41
N MET A 547 -18.65 15.15 -8.57
CA MET A 547 -19.04 16.46 -8.07
C MET A 547 -17.86 17.30 -7.53
N PRO A 548 -16.91 16.78 -6.74
CA PRO A 548 -15.84 17.60 -6.18
C PRO A 548 -14.93 18.18 -7.27
N ALA A 549 -14.74 17.45 -8.38
CA ALA A 549 -13.98 17.96 -9.52
C ALA A 549 -14.77 19.00 -10.31
N PHE A 550 -16.07 18.76 -10.53
CA PHE A 550 -16.95 19.68 -11.27
C PHE A 550 -17.11 21.03 -10.57
N PHE A 551 -17.23 21.03 -9.25
CA PHE A 551 -17.36 22.24 -8.43
C PHE A 551 -16.00 22.84 -8.01
N GLY A 552 -14.88 22.30 -8.51
CA GLY A 552 -13.55 22.85 -8.27
C GLY A 552 -12.96 22.61 -6.88
N ALA A 553 -13.58 21.77 -6.05
CA ALA A 553 -13.06 21.37 -4.74
C ALA A 553 -11.84 20.43 -4.87
N LEU A 554 -11.79 19.62 -5.93
CA LEU A 554 -10.65 18.78 -6.31
C LEU A 554 -10.27 19.01 -7.78
N GLY A 555 -9.02 18.74 -8.11
CA GLY A 555 -8.41 19.00 -9.40
C GLY A 555 -8.75 17.99 -10.49
N ALA A 556 -8.18 18.25 -11.68
CA ALA A 556 -8.36 17.40 -12.86
C ALA A 556 -7.81 15.98 -12.66
N PHE A 557 -6.77 15.81 -11.84
CA PHE A 557 -6.23 14.49 -11.53
C PHE A 557 -7.28 13.63 -10.83
N TYR A 558 -7.90 14.13 -9.75
CA TYR A 558 -9.01 13.44 -9.11
C TYR A 558 -10.18 13.22 -10.08
N GLY A 559 -10.57 14.25 -10.85
CA GLY A 559 -11.67 14.14 -11.80
C GLY A 559 -11.51 13.03 -12.84
N ILE A 560 -10.31 12.93 -13.45
CA ILE A 560 -9.98 11.87 -14.41
C ILE A 560 -9.97 10.51 -13.73
N ALA A 561 -9.35 10.41 -12.53
CA ALA A 561 -9.32 9.16 -11.78
C ALA A 561 -10.74 8.68 -11.44
N ALA A 562 -11.58 9.55 -10.88
CA ALA A 562 -12.97 9.27 -10.54
C ALA A 562 -13.79 8.84 -11.78
N ALA A 563 -13.61 9.51 -12.92
CA ALA A 563 -14.28 9.18 -14.18
C ALA A 563 -13.89 7.79 -14.70
N LEU A 564 -12.59 7.49 -14.79
CA LEU A 564 -12.10 6.19 -15.27
C LEU A 564 -12.52 5.05 -14.34
N LEU A 565 -12.36 5.26 -13.03
CA LEU A 565 -12.75 4.29 -12.01
C LEU A 565 -14.27 4.04 -12.06
N GLY A 566 -15.06 5.11 -12.18
CA GLY A 566 -16.51 5.09 -12.24
C GLY A 566 -17.04 4.42 -13.51
N ALA A 567 -16.51 4.78 -14.68
CA ALA A 567 -16.88 4.18 -15.96
C ALA A 567 -16.66 2.66 -15.95
N ARG A 568 -15.56 2.20 -15.36
CA ARG A 568 -15.28 0.77 -15.22
C ARG A 568 -16.21 0.08 -14.22
N LEU A 569 -16.62 0.74 -13.12
CA LEU A 569 -17.62 0.20 -12.19
C LEU A 569 -18.99 0.08 -12.87
N LEU A 570 -19.41 1.13 -13.59
CA LEU A 570 -20.64 1.16 -14.37
C LEU A 570 -20.67 0.04 -15.41
N TRP A 571 -19.56 -0.17 -16.12
CA TRP A 571 -19.41 -1.28 -17.07
C TRP A 571 -19.69 -2.64 -16.41
N TYR A 572 -19.20 -2.88 -15.19
CA TYR A 572 -19.49 -4.14 -14.49
C TYR A 572 -20.99 -4.31 -14.21
N CYS A 573 -21.65 -3.26 -13.71
CA CYS A 573 -23.09 -3.29 -13.44
C CYS A 573 -23.91 -3.53 -14.72
N ILE A 574 -23.59 -2.85 -15.82
CA ILE A 574 -24.26 -3.04 -17.12
C ILE A 574 -24.03 -4.47 -17.65
N ARG A 575 -22.80 -4.99 -17.54
CA ARG A 575 -22.50 -6.35 -17.98
C ARG A 575 -23.22 -7.40 -17.14
N LEU A 576 -23.35 -7.20 -15.83
CA LEU A 576 -24.08 -8.11 -14.95
C LEU A 576 -25.56 -8.22 -15.28
N LEU A 577 -26.19 -7.12 -15.72
CA LEU A 577 -27.59 -7.13 -16.16
C LEU A 577 -27.83 -8.07 -17.36
N ARG A 578 -26.82 -8.24 -18.22
CA ARG A 578 -26.92 -9.07 -19.44
C ARG A 578 -26.42 -10.50 -19.25
N GLU A 579 -25.84 -10.79 -18.08
CA GLU A 579 -25.16 -12.05 -17.82
C GLU A 579 -26.12 -13.07 -17.19
N GLN A 580 -26.24 -14.24 -17.83
CA GLN A 580 -26.96 -15.39 -17.28
C GLN A 580 -26.11 -16.12 -16.23
N SER A 581 -24.79 -16.18 -16.42
CA SER A 581 -23.85 -16.81 -15.49
C SER A 581 -23.22 -15.79 -14.53
N VAL A 582 -23.93 -15.43 -13.47
CA VAL A 582 -23.61 -14.26 -12.64
C VAL A 582 -22.29 -14.38 -11.86
N THR A 583 -21.93 -15.59 -11.44
CA THR A 583 -20.89 -15.81 -10.42
C THR A 583 -19.48 -15.30 -10.82
N PRO A 584 -18.92 -15.59 -12.01
CA PRO A 584 -17.55 -15.15 -12.33
C PRO A 584 -17.43 -13.64 -12.45
N LEU A 585 -18.42 -12.99 -13.06
CA LEU A 585 -18.43 -11.54 -13.26
C LEU A 585 -18.69 -10.80 -11.95
N ALA A 586 -19.60 -11.29 -11.11
CA ALA A 586 -19.86 -10.75 -9.78
C ALA A 586 -18.61 -10.82 -8.88
N TRP A 587 -17.82 -11.90 -8.97
CA TRP A 587 -16.54 -12.00 -8.26
C TRP A 587 -15.53 -10.92 -8.70
N ARG A 588 -15.45 -10.65 -10.01
CA ARG A 588 -14.57 -9.60 -10.55
C ARG A 588 -15.03 -8.22 -10.13
N MET A 589 -16.33 -7.95 -10.20
CA MET A 589 -16.92 -6.69 -9.74
C MET A 589 -16.68 -6.48 -8.24
N TYR A 590 -16.94 -7.48 -7.39
CA TYR A 590 -16.74 -7.39 -5.94
C TYR A 590 -15.30 -6.98 -5.58
N ARG A 591 -14.30 -7.57 -6.25
CA ARG A 591 -12.89 -7.21 -6.04
C ARG A 591 -12.55 -5.84 -6.61
N TYR A 592 -13.08 -5.53 -7.78
CA TYR A 592 -12.87 -4.23 -8.42
C TYR A 592 -13.49 -3.10 -7.59
N SER A 593 -14.67 -3.28 -7.01
CA SER A 593 -15.33 -2.22 -6.25
C SER A 593 -14.60 -1.89 -4.94
N LEU A 594 -13.89 -2.85 -4.32
CA LEU A 594 -12.95 -2.59 -3.22
C LEU A 594 -11.78 -1.72 -3.68
N LEU A 595 -11.19 -2.07 -4.83
CA LEU A 595 -10.10 -1.31 -5.42
C LEU A 595 -10.55 0.09 -5.84
N TYR A 596 -11.75 0.22 -6.41
CA TYR A 596 -12.40 1.47 -6.78
C TYR A 596 -12.45 2.43 -5.59
N LEU A 597 -13.00 1.99 -4.45
CA LEU A 597 -13.15 2.85 -3.29
C LEU A 597 -11.80 3.26 -2.70
N ALA A 598 -10.87 2.30 -2.60
CA ALA A 598 -9.51 2.57 -2.11
C ALA A 598 -8.80 3.61 -2.98
N LEU A 599 -8.80 3.41 -4.31
CA LEU A 599 -8.13 4.32 -5.25
C LEU A 599 -8.82 5.68 -5.31
N LEU A 600 -10.15 5.74 -5.20
CA LEU A 600 -10.89 7.00 -5.18
C LEU A 600 -10.48 7.89 -4.01
N PHE A 601 -10.48 7.34 -2.77
CA PHE A 601 -10.09 8.09 -1.58
C PHE A 601 -8.59 8.41 -1.55
N VAL A 602 -7.73 7.52 -2.04
CA VAL A 602 -6.31 7.81 -2.23
C VAL A 602 -6.11 8.94 -3.24
N ALA A 603 -6.85 8.95 -4.35
CA ALA A 603 -6.80 10.01 -5.34
C ALA A 603 -7.21 11.36 -4.74
N MET A 604 -8.25 11.41 -3.90
CA MET A 604 -8.62 12.64 -3.16
C MET A 604 -7.46 13.16 -2.30
N GLY A 605 -6.84 12.27 -1.51
CA GLY A 605 -5.71 12.65 -0.65
C GLY A 605 -4.48 13.11 -1.43
N ILE A 606 -4.17 12.43 -2.54
CA ILE A 606 -3.05 12.79 -3.44
C ILE A 606 -3.30 14.13 -4.14
N ASP A 607 -4.50 14.33 -4.68
CA ASP A 607 -4.88 15.55 -5.41
C ASP A 607 -4.76 16.79 -4.51
N ARG A 608 -5.13 16.67 -3.23
CA ARG A 608 -4.98 17.76 -2.26
C ARG A 608 -3.55 17.96 -1.76
N ALA A 609 -2.77 16.88 -1.67
CA ALA A 609 -1.39 16.91 -1.20
C ALA A 609 -0.40 17.39 -2.27
N LEU A 610 -0.76 17.29 -3.56
CA LEU A 610 0.11 17.66 -4.67
C LEU A 610 -0.43 18.93 -5.37
N PRO A 611 0.44 19.91 -5.70
CA PRO A 611 0.02 21.20 -6.27
C PRO A 611 -0.50 21.15 -7.72
N PHE A 612 -0.82 19.96 -8.27
CA PHE A 612 -1.10 19.78 -9.70
C PHE A 612 -2.50 20.22 -10.16
N GLY A 613 -3.36 20.70 -9.25
CA GLY A 613 -4.79 20.89 -9.57
C GLY A 613 -5.47 22.13 -8.99
N HIS A 614 -4.80 22.93 -8.16
CA HIS A 614 -5.42 24.14 -7.63
C HIS A 614 -5.56 25.19 -8.73
N ARG A 615 -6.71 25.23 -9.41
CA ARG A 615 -7.23 26.53 -9.84
C ARG A 615 -7.31 27.35 -8.56
N LYS A 616 -6.68 28.54 -8.53
CA LYS A 616 -6.99 29.54 -7.50
C LYS A 616 -8.49 29.82 -7.64
N VAL A 617 -9.31 29.13 -6.87
CA VAL A 617 -10.75 29.40 -6.82
C VAL A 617 -10.84 30.78 -6.15
N PRO A 618 -11.39 31.82 -6.81
CA PRO A 618 -11.73 33.04 -6.10
C PRO A 618 -12.66 32.65 -4.95
N ALA A 619 -12.43 33.21 -3.76
CA ALA A 619 -13.03 32.79 -2.49
C ALA A 619 -14.58 32.66 -2.48
N SER A 620 -15.26 33.10 -3.53
CA SER A 620 -16.72 33.15 -3.63
C SER A 620 -17.41 31.92 -4.25
N VAL A 621 -16.69 30.89 -4.72
CA VAL A 621 -17.32 29.64 -5.21
C VAL A 621 -17.00 28.48 -4.29
N LEU A 622 -17.23 28.69 -2.99
CA LEU A 622 -17.45 27.61 -2.04
C LEU A 622 -18.88 27.77 -1.53
N ILE A 623 -19.79 26.89 -1.93
CA ILE A 623 -21.04 26.64 -1.20
C ILE A 623 -20.65 25.89 0.10
N LEU A 624 -19.76 26.48 0.88
CA LEU A 624 -19.17 26.00 2.14
C LEU A 624 -18.63 27.20 2.93
N ASP A 625 -19.32 28.33 2.88
CA ASP A 625 -19.15 29.40 3.86
C ASP A 625 -20.41 29.51 4.71
N GLN A 626 -20.23 29.39 6.01
CA GLN A 626 -21.17 29.74 7.07
C GLN A 626 -20.36 30.56 8.09
N PRO A 627 -21.01 31.54 8.73
CA PRO A 627 -20.55 32.91 8.79
C PRO A 627 -19.39 33.10 9.76
N GLU A 628 -18.52 34.05 9.42
CA GLU A 628 -17.61 34.69 10.36
C GLU A 628 -18.39 35.10 11.62
N GLN A 629 -18.04 34.49 12.75
CA GLN A 629 -18.26 35.13 14.03
C GLN A 629 -17.22 36.24 14.13
N ASP A 630 -17.60 37.42 13.64
CA ASP A 630 -17.02 38.69 14.07
C ASP A 630 -17.11 38.75 15.60
N LEU A 631 -16.00 38.43 16.27
CA LEU A 631 -15.79 38.86 17.64
C LEU A 631 -15.55 40.36 17.59
N ALA A 632 -16.64 41.08 17.87
CA ALA A 632 -16.72 42.50 18.12
C ALA A 632 -15.47 43.05 18.82
N THR A 633 -14.73 43.91 18.12
CA THR A 633 -14.02 45.01 18.75
C THR A 633 -15.04 46.00 19.30
N PRO A 634 -15.09 46.28 20.62
CA PRO A 634 -15.86 47.41 21.10
C PRO A 634 -15.03 48.68 20.86
N THR A 635 -15.40 49.44 19.83
CA THR A 635 -15.12 50.88 19.78
C THR A 635 -16.04 51.56 20.79
N GLY A 636 -15.46 52.12 21.85
CA GLY A 636 -16.13 53.03 22.78
C GLY A 636 -15.14 54.10 23.21
N GLY A 637 -15.30 55.31 22.68
CA GLY A 637 -14.50 56.48 23.02
C GLY A 637 -14.95 57.19 24.30
N HIS A 638 -14.00 57.95 24.84
CA HIS A 638 -14.08 59.17 25.67
C HIS A 638 -14.98 59.26 26.91
N HIS A 639 -14.32 59.54 28.06
CA HIS A 639 -14.52 60.58 29.10
C HIS A 639 -13.79 60.05 30.35
N GLY A 640 -13.03 60.76 31.20
CA GLY A 640 -12.67 62.14 31.46
C GLY A 640 -11.97 62.15 32.85
N HIS A 641 -11.13 63.16 33.09
CA HIS A 641 -10.32 63.47 34.28
C HIS A 641 -8.90 62.88 34.36
#